data_AF-Q01Z27-F1
#
_entry.id   AF-Q01Z27-F1
#
_cell.length_a   1.000
_cell.length_b   1.000
_cell.length_c   1.000
_cell.angle_alpha   90.00
_cell.angle_beta   90.00
_cell.angle_gamma   90.00
#
_symmetry.space_group_name_H-M   'P 1'
#
loop_
_entity.id
_entity.type
_entity.pdbx_description
1 polymer ?
#
loop_
_entity_poly.entity_id
_entity_poly.type
_entity_poly.pdbx_seq_one_letter_code
_entity_poly.pdbx_strand_id
1 'polypeptide(L)'
;MFLQTRPLGALCLLLLAHQAFAQPRRDADVRASASLAEIARRPISLTVIGSAVPREVYEPERALRRRNSANPGTVIARQSEPVPAQAVAGTVPSFGGFQGLGDNFTAIPPDTQGAVGPNHVVTLLNTQVMIQSRSGAAQTGFPITLNAFWSPLGNFNDTFDPRIFYDTASSRWIACSAVNSDTANSALLIAASQTGDPTGKWNYYKINIGAANQWGDFPVLGFNANWVVVSMNMFQIRGKGAYTGTNLYVFSRADLYDASGTGNHITFSDTEGELTPVRDYDNSQPNTLYLVQAFASEYAADPGTGEIRVSKLSGAIGSETFSGGNGGTALIHAPWSDAGADADFGPQLGASTNIDTGDSRLGNCVMRTGKIWCTHTIFLPYGKPTHAAVQWFQIDPSQNPPSVLQRGRIEDTARVFYYAYPSIAVNKNSDALIGYTRFSAGDYATAAFAYRTASDPLGATQPELVVKAGETSYVNPGARTGSNRWGDYSATVVDPVNDLAFWTLQEYAATPPGTRTGAFGTWWAQVTAPSIATPCSFTVTTAKATFDNAGGTGNITVATSAGCAWQAASNAPWIAIASGTPGSGNGTVTFSIAKTNDPRIGTLTVAGQTVTLTQGAASPGSGGAPAFTAQGVVNAASLQAGVIAPGEVLTVFGTNLGPATIQKPSVIAGQVDTVAGGTRFLFDGIAAPMIYAVSGQAAAVVPFALQGHATTQLQVESQGTRSAPITLPVAAAAPAIFTTSQSGKGQGAILNQDGSFNALSTPAASGSTVVIYATGGGVLSPAATDGSLAQAPFGRLSQPYSVRIGGLPAAVAYAGAAPGIIQGVIQINAVVPIGIAPSATVPLDITIAGVTSPAGVTLAVR
;
A
#
# COMPACT_ATOMS: atom_id res chain seq x y z
N MET A 1 -57.75 -30.65 57.35
CA MET A 1 -58.65 -31.82 57.25
C MET A 1 -58.10 -32.68 56.12
N PHE A 2 -57.63 -33.90 56.44
CA PHE A 2 -56.99 -34.95 55.60
C PHE A 2 -55.61 -34.62 54.96
N LEU A 3 -54.50 -35.16 55.51
CA LEU A 3 -53.70 -36.35 55.10
C LEU A 3 -52.92 -36.13 53.76
N GLN A 4 -51.65 -36.49 53.50
CA GLN A 4 -50.55 -37.22 54.16
C GLN A 4 -49.28 -37.08 53.24
N THR A 5 -48.06 -37.05 53.83
CA THR A 5 -46.73 -37.58 53.34
C THR A 5 -46.09 -37.26 51.96
N ARG A 6 -45.00 -36.45 51.97
CA ARG A 6 -43.56 -36.62 51.53
C ARG A 6 -43.13 -37.84 50.62
N PRO A 7 -41.88 -37.88 50.04
CA PRO A 7 -41.08 -36.94 49.21
C PRO A 7 -40.16 -37.64 48.12
N LEU A 8 -39.20 -36.89 47.53
CA LEU A 8 -37.91 -37.29 46.87
C LEU A 8 -37.86 -37.81 45.40
N GLY A 9 -37.06 -37.12 44.57
CA GLY A 9 -36.01 -37.75 43.75
C GLY A 9 -36.14 -37.78 42.22
N ALA A 10 -35.46 -36.84 41.55
CA ALA A 10 -34.81 -36.94 40.23
C ALA A 10 -35.53 -37.56 39.02
N LEU A 11 -35.78 -36.75 37.98
CA LEU A 11 -35.21 -37.03 36.64
C LEU A 11 -35.17 -35.77 35.75
N CYS A 12 -34.06 -35.65 35.04
CA CYS A 12 -33.58 -34.52 34.28
C CYS A 12 -34.49 -34.00 33.16
N LEU A 13 -34.38 -32.68 32.94
CA LEU A 13 -34.50 -32.04 31.63
C LEU A 13 -33.62 -32.79 30.61
N LEU A 14 -34.24 -33.36 29.59
CA LEU A 14 -33.63 -33.68 28.30
C LEU A 14 -34.78 -34.06 27.38
N LEU A 15 -35.26 -33.11 26.57
CA LEU A 15 -35.96 -33.35 25.30
C LEU A 15 -36.37 -31.98 24.72
N LEU A 16 -35.44 -31.36 24.00
CA LEU A 16 -35.68 -30.62 22.75
C LEU A 16 -34.31 -30.42 22.05
N ALA A 17 -33.48 -31.47 22.02
CA ALA A 17 -32.44 -31.56 21.01
C ALA A 17 -33.13 -32.10 19.75
N HIS A 18 -33.34 -31.24 18.75
CA HIS A 18 -33.55 -31.73 17.39
C HIS A 18 -32.28 -32.50 17.02
N GLN A 19 -32.32 -33.82 17.12
CA GLN A 19 -31.34 -34.63 16.41
C GLN A 19 -31.57 -34.34 14.92
N ALA A 20 -30.65 -33.56 14.35
CA ALA A 20 -30.58 -33.35 12.93
C ALA A 20 -30.34 -34.72 12.27
N PHE A 21 -31.37 -35.31 11.69
CA PHE A 21 -31.16 -36.33 10.68
C PHE A 21 -30.27 -35.71 9.60
N ALA A 22 -29.19 -36.40 9.21
CA ALA A 22 -28.35 -35.98 8.09
C ALA A 22 -29.27 -35.73 6.88
N GLN A 23 -29.33 -34.50 6.39
CA GLN A 23 -30.08 -34.25 5.17
C GLN A 23 -29.42 -35.07 4.04
N PRO A 24 -30.22 -35.72 3.18
CA PRO A 24 -29.66 -36.50 2.08
C PRO A 24 -28.86 -35.57 1.17
N ARG A 25 -27.65 -35.99 0.80
CA ARG A 25 -26.87 -35.30 -0.22
C ARG A 25 -27.60 -35.37 -1.56
N ARG A 26 -27.47 -34.28 -2.31
CA ARG A 26 -28.02 -34.13 -3.65
C ARG A 26 -26.90 -33.86 -4.63
N ASP A 27 -27.03 -34.41 -5.82
CA ASP A 27 -26.19 -34.04 -6.95
C ASP A 27 -26.55 -32.63 -7.44
N ALA A 28 -25.64 -32.01 -8.18
CA ALA A 28 -25.97 -30.80 -8.93
C ALA A 28 -27.01 -31.13 -10.02
N ASP A 29 -27.92 -30.19 -10.28
CA ASP A 29 -28.95 -30.36 -11.33
C ASP A 29 -28.33 -30.46 -12.73
N VAL A 30 -27.23 -29.75 -12.97
CA VAL A 30 -26.48 -29.80 -14.23
C VAL A 30 -24.99 -29.80 -13.91
N ARG A 31 -24.23 -30.58 -14.69
CA ARG A 31 -22.78 -30.66 -14.65
C ARG A 31 -22.19 -30.53 -16.04
N ALA A 32 -21.09 -29.81 -16.16
CA ALA A 32 -20.28 -29.76 -17.37
C ALA A 32 -18.78 -29.71 -17.06
N SER A 33 -17.94 -30.01 -18.04
CA SER A 33 -16.51 -29.71 -17.98
C SER A 33 -16.06 -29.12 -19.31
N ALA A 34 -15.27 -28.05 -19.26
CA ALA A 34 -14.81 -27.33 -20.44
C ALA A 34 -13.47 -26.64 -20.19
N SER A 35 -12.68 -26.49 -21.25
CA SER A 35 -11.44 -25.69 -21.25
C SER A 35 -11.78 -24.21 -21.38
N LEU A 36 -11.31 -23.38 -20.43
CA LEU A 36 -11.57 -21.95 -20.46
C LEU A 36 -10.81 -21.27 -21.61
N ALA A 37 -9.60 -21.73 -21.93
CA ALA A 37 -8.85 -21.26 -23.09
C ALA A 37 -9.57 -21.54 -24.42
N GLU A 38 -10.30 -22.65 -24.53
CA GLU A 38 -11.11 -22.95 -25.71
C GLU A 38 -12.35 -22.05 -25.79
N ILE A 39 -13.02 -21.80 -24.65
CA ILE A 39 -14.13 -20.84 -24.58
C ILE A 39 -13.67 -19.44 -24.98
N ALA A 40 -12.53 -18.99 -24.47
CA ALA A 40 -11.99 -17.65 -24.71
C ALA A 40 -11.61 -17.38 -26.17
N ARG A 41 -11.26 -18.42 -26.94
CA ARG A 41 -10.97 -18.29 -28.38
C ARG A 41 -12.21 -18.12 -29.25
N ARG A 42 -13.42 -18.35 -28.72
CA ARG A 42 -14.66 -18.23 -29.49
C ARG A 42 -15.01 -16.75 -29.64
N PRO A 43 -15.25 -16.23 -30.86
CA PRO A 43 -15.62 -14.83 -31.06
C PRO A 43 -16.84 -14.38 -30.25
N ILE A 44 -17.82 -15.28 -30.05
CA ILE A 44 -19.02 -14.99 -29.25
C ILE A 44 -18.71 -14.72 -27.77
N SER A 45 -17.60 -15.25 -27.23
CA SER A 45 -17.21 -15.05 -25.84
C SER A 45 -16.76 -13.62 -25.54
N LEU A 46 -16.34 -12.90 -26.58
CA LEU A 46 -15.93 -11.49 -26.55
C LEU A 46 -17.10 -10.56 -26.93
N THR A 47 -18.19 -11.13 -27.47
CA THR A 47 -19.28 -10.34 -28.03
C THR A 47 -20.14 -9.78 -26.90
N VAL A 48 -20.16 -8.45 -26.82
CA VAL A 48 -21.16 -7.71 -26.05
C VAL A 48 -22.40 -7.59 -26.94
N ILE A 49 -23.52 -8.21 -26.54
CA ILE A 49 -24.79 -8.00 -27.24
C ILE A 49 -25.15 -6.52 -27.06
N GLY A 50 -25.01 -5.74 -28.14
CA GLY A 50 -25.06 -4.29 -28.08
C GLY A 50 -26.46 -3.71 -27.84
N SER A 51 -26.44 -2.46 -27.34
CA SER A 51 -27.51 -1.45 -27.32
C SER A 51 -28.64 -1.57 -26.28
N ALA A 52 -28.37 -1.17 -25.04
CA ALA A 52 -29.34 -0.53 -24.12
C ALA A 52 -28.61 -0.02 -22.85
N VAL A 53 -29.35 0.71 -22.00
CA VAL A 53 -28.99 1.06 -20.62
C VAL A 53 -28.25 -0.10 -19.94
N PRO A 54 -27.14 0.15 -19.20
CA PRO A 54 -26.45 -0.91 -18.46
C PRO A 54 -27.45 -1.75 -17.68
N ARG A 55 -27.29 -3.08 -17.72
CA ARG A 55 -28.12 -3.96 -16.90
C ARG A 55 -27.79 -3.68 -15.44
N GLU A 56 -28.74 -3.13 -14.71
CA GLU A 56 -28.60 -3.09 -13.27
C GLU A 56 -28.87 -4.48 -12.68
N VAL A 57 -27.88 -5.02 -11.99
CA VAL A 57 -28.04 -6.20 -11.14
C VAL A 57 -28.90 -5.77 -9.97
N TYR A 58 -30.04 -6.45 -9.83
CA TYR A 58 -31.09 -6.07 -8.90
C TYR A 58 -30.74 -6.52 -7.48
N GLU A 59 -30.57 -5.57 -6.56
CA GLU A 59 -30.57 -5.85 -5.12
C GLU A 59 -32.02 -5.71 -4.57
N PRO A 60 -32.72 -6.81 -4.22
CA PRO A 60 -34.13 -6.82 -3.79
C PRO A 60 -34.42 -6.19 -2.41
N GLU A 61 -33.92 -4.98 -2.16
CA GLU A 61 -34.07 -4.16 -0.95
C GLU A 61 -33.00 -4.40 0.14
N ARG A 62 -32.21 -3.34 0.38
CA ARG A 62 -31.29 -3.16 1.51
C ARG A 62 -31.99 -3.07 2.87
N ALA A 63 -33.30 -2.82 2.87
CA ALA A 63 -34.00 -2.28 4.02
C ALA A 63 -34.36 -3.29 5.13
N LEU A 64 -34.23 -4.61 4.95
CA LEU A 64 -34.86 -5.58 5.88
C LEU A 64 -34.12 -6.91 6.03
N ARG A 65 -32.78 -6.92 6.22
CA ARG A 65 -32.03 -8.16 6.49
C ARG A 65 -31.95 -8.49 7.99
N ARG A 66 -33.15 -8.55 8.60
CA ARG A 66 -33.36 -8.61 10.05
C ARG A 66 -32.98 -9.96 10.65
N ARG A 67 -32.54 -9.94 11.92
CA ARG A 67 -32.86 -11.02 12.85
C ARG A 67 -34.39 -10.99 12.99
N ASN A 68 -35.11 -12.03 12.55
CA ASN A 68 -36.59 -12.00 12.47
C ASN A 68 -37.27 -11.71 13.83
N SER A 69 -36.52 -11.81 14.92
CA SER A 69 -36.96 -11.64 16.31
C SER A 69 -36.65 -10.28 16.95
N ALA A 70 -35.90 -9.37 16.31
CA ALA A 70 -35.52 -8.09 16.94
C ALA A 70 -36.56 -6.98 16.70
N ASN A 71 -37.16 -6.45 17.77
CA ASN A 71 -37.93 -5.22 17.73
C ASN A 71 -36.94 -4.03 17.64
N PRO A 72 -37.09 -3.07 16.71
CA PRO A 72 -36.29 -1.86 16.71
C PRO A 72 -36.60 -1.09 18.01
N GLY A 73 -35.72 -1.23 18.99
CA GLY A 73 -35.84 -0.58 20.29
C GLY A 73 -35.57 0.91 20.19
N THR A 74 -35.96 1.65 21.23
CA THR A 74 -35.57 3.05 21.44
C THR A 74 -34.05 3.18 21.35
N VAL A 75 -33.54 4.17 20.60
CA VAL A 75 -32.10 4.46 20.52
C VAL A 75 -31.56 4.71 21.93
N ILE A 76 -30.78 3.76 22.46
CA ILE A 76 -30.07 3.92 23.72
C ILE A 76 -28.69 4.49 23.40
N ALA A 77 -28.41 5.70 23.89
CA ALA A 77 -27.09 6.28 23.81
C ALA A 77 -26.12 5.48 24.70
N ARG A 78 -25.31 4.61 24.10
CA ARG A 78 -24.11 4.06 24.74
C ARG A 78 -22.90 4.85 24.26
N GLN A 79 -22.03 5.22 25.19
CA GLN A 79 -20.75 5.85 24.83
C GLN A 79 -19.95 4.83 24.00
N SER A 80 -19.57 5.22 22.79
CA SER A 80 -18.71 4.37 21.96
C SER A 80 -17.38 4.16 22.67
N GLU A 81 -16.91 2.93 22.72
CA GLU A 81 -15.51 2.69 23.08
C GLU A 81 -14.57 3.51 22.18
N PRO A 82 -13.46 4.04 22.72
CA PRO A 82 -12.51 4.82 21.95
C PRO A 82 -12.02 4.06 20.72
N VAL A 83 -11.89 4.76 19.60
CA VAL A 83 -11.16 4.23 18.44
C VAL A 83 -9.69 4.12 18.83
N PRO A 84 -9.04 2.96 18.63
CA PRO A 84 -7.61 2.83 18.84
C PRO A 84 -6.86 3.87 18.01
N ALA A 85 -5.87 4.55 18.61
CA ALA A 85 -5.04 5.50 17.87
C ALA A 85 -4.35 4.81 16.69
N GLN A 86 -4.16 5.53 15.57
CA GLN A 86 -3.37 5.01 14.45
C GLN A 86 -1.97 4.61 14.94
N ALA A 87 -1.49 3.47 14.45
CA ALA A 87 -0.14 3.02 14.74
C ALA A 87 0.86 3.97 14.05
N VAL A 88 1.96 4.28 14.73
CA VAL A 88 3.08 4.98 14.08
C VAL A 88 3.67 4.02 13.05
N ALA A 89 3.69 4.42 11.78
CA ALA A 89 4.27 3.60 10.72
C ALA A 89 5.78 3.42 10.97
N GLY A 90 6.18 2.23 11.44
CA GLY A 90 7.58 1.86 11.60
C GLY A 90 8.32 1.68 10.27
N THR A 91 7.58 1.31 9.21
CA THR A 91 8.03 1.16 7.82
C THR A 91 6.82 1.13 6.89
N VAL A 92 6.90 1.83 5.75
CA VAL A 92 5.82 1.85 4.75
C VAL A 92 5.91 0.60 3.85
N PRO A 93 4.83 -0.21 3.71
CA PRO A 93 4.80 -1.36 2.81
C PRO A 93 5.14 -1.01 1.36
N SER A 94 5.81 -1.94 0.66
CA SER A 94 6.10 -1.78 -0.76
C SER A 94 5.10 -2.36 -1.70
N PHE A 95 4.71 -1.58 -2.71
CA PHE A 95 3.68 -2.01 -3.61
C PHE A 95 3.83 -1.43 -5.01
N GLY A 96 3.35 -2.22 -5.96
CA GLY A 96 3.25 -1.90 -7.38
C GLY A 96 1.99 -2.55 -7.93
N GLY A 97 1.44 -1.98 -8.99
CA GLY A 97 0.13 -2.39 -9.47
C GLY A 97 -0.07 -2.16 -10.95
N PHE A 98 -1.18 -2.68 -11.44
CA PHE A 98 -1.60 -2.58 -12.83
C PHE A 98 -3.12 -2.60 -12.94
N GLN A 99 -3.63 -2.11 -14.07
CA GLN A 99 -5.06 -2.13 -14.37
C GLN A 99 -5.57 -3.57 -14.46
N GLY A 100 -6.65 -3.87 -13.73
CA GLY A 100 -7.44 -5.07 -13.89
C GLY A 100 -8.45 -4.92 -15.04
N LEU A 101 -9.73 -5.02 -14.72
CA LEU A 101 -10.83 -4.72 -15.65
C LEU A 101 -11.30 -3.26 -15.52
N GLY A 102 -11.57 -2.62 -16.65
CA GLY A 102 -12.28 -1.34 -16.72
C GLY A 102 -13.77 -1.54 -16.99
N ASP A 103 -14.55 -0.49 -16.81
CA ASP A 103 -15.97 -0.48 -17.16
C ASP A 103 -16.17 -0.72 -18.67
N ASN A 104 -17.02 -1.68 -19.02
CA ASN A 104 -17.46 -1.92 -20.39
C ASN A 104 -18.94 -1.51 -20.60
N PHE A 105 -19.55 -0.93 -19.58
CA PHE A 105 -20.87 -0.32 -19.54
C PHE A 105 -22.04 -1.28 -19.80
N THR A 106 -21.86 -2.58 -19.56
CA THR A 106 -22.90 -3.60 -19.79
C THR A 106 -23.67 -3.97 -18.54
N ALA A 107 -23.11 -3.75 -17.35
CA ALA A 107 -23.79 -3.97 -16.08
C ALA A 107 -23.31 -3.01 -14.98
N ILE A 108 -24.17 -2.78 -14.01
CA ILE A 108 -23.91 -2.01 -12.78
C ILE A 108 -24.58 -2.73 -11.60
N PRO A 109 -23.94 -2.82 -10.43
CA PRO A 109 -22.54 -2.49 -10.17
C PRO A 109 -21.55 -3.50 -10.82
N PRO A 110 -20.24 -3.20 -10.83
CA PRO A 110 -19.18 -4.13 -11.22
C PRO A 110 -19.07 -5.37 -10.35
N ASP A 111 -19.23 -5.22 -9.04
CA ASP A 111 -18.96 -6.25 -8.04
C ASP A 111 -17.55 -6.82 -8.11
N THR A 112 -16.62 -6.01 -7.64
CA THR A 112 -15.18 -6.20 -7.81
C THR A 112 -14.66 -7.40 -7.02
N GLN A 113 -14.42 -8.52 -7.70
CA GLN A 113 -13.79 -9.70 -7.12
C GLN A 113 -12.50 -10.08 -7.85
N GLY A 114 -11.54 -10.61 -7.08
CA GLY A 114 -10.30 -11.13 -7.65
C GLY A 114 -9.60 -12.17 -6.80
N ALA A 115 -8.79 -13.01 -7.47
CA ALA A 115 -7.95 -14.01 -6.84
C ALA A 115 -6.57 -14.08 -7.49
N VAL A 116 -5.58 -14.51 -6.71
CA VAL A 116 -4.20 -14.64 -7.16
C VAL A 116 -3.73 -16.08 -6.96
N GLY A 117 -3.12 -16.64 -8.00
CA GLY A 117 -2.44 -17.93 -7.98
C GLY A 117 -0.93 -17.76 -8.18
N PRO A 118 -0.18 -18.87 -8.28
CA PRO A 118 1.28 -18.83 -8.44
C PRO A 118 1.75 -18.16 -9.74
N ASN A 119 0.93 -18.23 -10.81
CA ASN A 119 1.31 -17.77 -12.15
C ASN A 119 0.39 -16.68 -12.72
N HIS A 120 -0.82 -16.54 -12.19
CA HIS A 120 -1.86 -15.69 -12.75
C HIS A 120 -2.59 -14.90 -11.66
N VAL A 121 -3.17 -13.76 -12.07
CA VAL A 121 -4.22 -13.06 -11.33
C VAL A 121 -5.51 -13.14 -12.16
N VAL A 122 -6.65 -13.21 -11.50
CA VAL A 122 -7.96 -13.30 -12.15
C VAL A 122 -8.89 -12.27 -11.54
N THR A 123 -9.51 -11.44 -12.38
CA THR A 123 -10.55 -10.47 -11.99
C THR A 123 -11.89 -10.93 -12.57
N LEU A 124 -12.92 -10.99 -11.73
CA LEU A 124 -14.30 -11.25 -12.13
C LEU A 124 -15.16 -10.05 -11.75
N LEU A 125 -15.95 -9.58 -12.71
CA LEU A 125 -16.98 -8.57 -12.54
C LEU A 125 -18.31 -9.12 -13.08
N ASN A 126 -19.44 -8.49 -12.71
CA ASN A 126 -20.76 -8.74 -13.29
C ASN A 126 -20.80 -8.63 -14.83
N THR A 127 -19.80 -7.98 -15.41
CA THR A 127 -19.67 -7.74 -16.84
C THR A 127 -18.73 -8.74 -17.52
N GLN A 128 -17.55 -8.99 -16.95
CA GLN A 128 -16.45 -9.68 -17.64
C GLN A 128 -15.47 -10.36 -16.68
N VAL A 129 -14.70 -11.30 -17.26
CA VAL A 129 -13.63 -12.07 -16.63
C VAL A 129 -12.32 -11.76 -17.33
N MET A 130 -11.28 -11.48 -16.56
CA MET A 130 -9.92 -11.24 -17.04
C MET A 130 -8.95 -12.18 -16.35
N ILE A 131 -8.06 -12.79 -17.15
CA ILE A 131 -6.88 -13.50 -16.64
C ILE A 131 -5.65 -12.74 -17.10
N GLN A 132 -4.80 -12.36 -16.15
CA GLN A 132 -3.52 -11.70 -16.42
C GLN A 132 -2.38 -12.51 -15.81
N SER A 133 -1.17 -12.34 -16.34
CA SER A 133 0.05 -12.70 -15.62
C SER A 133 0.13 -11.93 -14.31
N ARG A 134 0.98 -12.36 -13.39
CA ARG A 134 1.27 -11.62 -12.17
C ARG A 134 1.92 -10.24 -12.39
N SER A 135 2.37 -9.93 -13.61
CA SER A 135 2.86 -8.60 -13.99
C SER A 135 1.82 -7.74 -14.71
N GLY A 136 0.59 -8.25 -14.89
CA GLY A 136 -0.51 -7.52 -15.52
C GLY A 136 -0.70 -7.73 -17.02
N ALA A 137 0.09 -8.60 -17.65
CA ALA A 137 -0.09 -8.91 -19.07
C ALA A 137 -1.33 -9.81 -19.25
N ALA A 138 -2.31 -9.34 -20.04
CA ALA A 138 -3.51 -10.11 -20.33
C ALA A 138 -3.19 -11.43 -21.05
N GLN A 139 -3.85 -12.51 -20.65
CA GLN A 139 -3.78 -13.78 -21.35
C GLN A 139 -4.53 -13.70 -22.69
N THR A 140 -4.05 -14.45 -23.68
CA THR A 140 -4.64 -14.44 -25.03
C THR A 140 -6.12 -14.87 -24.98
N GLY A 141 -7.00 -14.06 -25.59
CA GLY A 141 -8.44 -14.31 -25.63
C GLY A 141 -9.24 -13.70 -24.48
N PHE A 142 -8.61 -12.95 -23.58
CA PHE A 142 -9.28 -12.21 -22.52
C PHE A 142 -9.31 -10.69 -22.79
N PRO A 143 -10.29 -9.95 -22.24
CA PRO A 143 -11.37 -10.43 -21.37
C PRO A 143 -12.48 -11.17 -22.12
N ILE A 144 -13.20 -12.05 -21.43
CA ILE A 144 -14.46 -12.67 -21.90
C ILE A 144 -15.63 -12.18 -21.04
N THR A 145 -16.86 -12.30 -21.52
CA THR A 145 -18.04 -11.97 -20.69
C THR A 145 -18.21 -12.97 -19.53
N LEU A 146 -18.84 -12.53 -18.42
CA LEU A 146 -19.18 -13.44 -17.31
C LEU A 146 -20.10 -14.57 -17.78
N ASN A 147 -21.08 -14.26 -18.64
CA ASN A 147 -21.95 -15.26 -19.27
C ASN A 147 -21.14 -16.31 -20.08
N ALA A 148 -20.07 -15.90 -20.78
CA ALA A 148 -19.23 -16.83 -21.54
C ALA A 148 -18.46 -17.79 -20.63
N PHE A 149 -17.94 -17.32 -19.51
CA PHE A 149 -17.30 -18.17 -18.49
C PHE A 149 -18.24 -19.30 -18.04
N TRP A 150 -19.52 -18.99 -17.84
CA TRP A 150 -20.54 -19.96 -17.39
C TRP A 150 -21.28 -20.70 -18.50
N SER A 151 -20.97 -20.43 -19.77
CA SER A 151 -21.61 -21.05 -20.94
C SER A 151 -21.65 -22.59 -20.98
N PRO A 152 -20.71 -23.34 -20.35
CA PRO A 152 -20.81 -24.80 -20.28
C PRO A 152 -22.08 -25.32 -19.58
N LEU A 153 -22.70 -24.51 -18.69
CA LEU A 153 -23.92 -24.87 -17.97
C LEU A 153 -25.21 -24.43 -18.68
N GLY A 154 -25.10 -23.64 -19.75
CA GLY A 154 -26.22 -23.11 -20.50
C GLY A 154 -25.99 -21.69 -21.00
N ASN A 155 -26.96 -21.18 -21.76
CA ASN A 155 -26.93 -19.81 -22.26
C ASN A 155 -27.62 -18.89 -21.26
N PHE A 156 -26.83 -18.06 -20.59
CA PHE A 156 -27.32 -17.06 -19.65
C PHE A 156 -27.16 -15.66 -20.25
N ASN A 157 -28.09 -14.77 -19.92
CA ASN A 157 -28.00 -13.35 -20.26
C ASN A 157 -27.90 -12.46 -19.01
N ASP A 158 -27.98 -13.05 -17.82
CA ASP A 158 -28.08 -12.33 -16.57
C ASP A 158 -27.16 -12.84 -15.46
N THR A 159 -26.02 -13.49 -15.74
CA THR A 159 -25.12 -13.92 -14.66
C THR A 159 -24.60 -12.75 -13.81
N PHE A 160 -24.58 -12.92 -12.49
CA PHE A 160 -24.26 -11.86 -11.53
C PHE A 160 -23.59 -12.39 -10.26
N ASP A 161 -23.08 -11.47 -9.46
CA ASP A 161 -22.41 -11.64 -8.18
C ASP A 161 -21.26 -12.66 -8.17
N PRO A 162 -20.22 -12.46 -9.00
CA PRO A 162 -19.15 -13.43 -9.07
C PRO A 162 -18.26 -13.44 -7.83
N ARG A 163 -17.94 -14.64 -7.35
CA ARG A 163 -16.86 -14.90 -6.38
C ARG A 163 -15.77 -15.74 -7.04
N ILE A 164 -14.50 -15.49 -6.72
CA ILE A 164 -13.39 -16.37 -7.09
C ILE A 164 -12.33 -16.39 -5.98
N PHE A 165 -11.75 -17.56 -5.71
CA PHE A 165 -10.61 -17.73 -4.81
C PHE A 165 -9.64 -18.79 -5.35
N TYR A 166 -8.39 -18.71 -4.89
CA TYR A 166 -7.38 -19.74 -5.11
C TYR A 166 -7.16 -20.56 -3.83
N ASP A 167 -7.37 -21.86 -3.93
CA ASP A 167 -7.07 -22.85 -2.92
C ASP A 167 -5.63 -23.35 -3.12
N THR A 168 -4.71 -22.77 -2.36
CA THR A 168 -3.28 -23.08 -2.43
C THR A 168 -2.97 -24.53 -2.09
N ALA A 169 -3.70 -25.13 -1.13
CA ALA A 169 -3.43 -26.48 -0.65
C ALA A 169 -3.74 -27.55 -1.71
N SER A 170 -4.75 -27.34 -2.55
CA SER A 170 -5.04 -28.24 -3.68
C SER A 170 -4.53 -27.73 -5.03
N SER A 171 -4.01 -26.50 -5.08
CA SER A 171 -3.70 -25.81 -6.33
C SER A 171 -4.91 -25.76 -7.28
N ARG A 172 -5.98 -25.12 -6.83
CA ARG A 172 -7.27 -25.06 -7.54
C ARG A 172 -7.87 -23.66 -7.46
N TRP A 173 -8.53 -23.23 -8.52
CA TRP A 173 -9.36 -22.03 -8.56
C TRP A 173 -10.80 -22.43 -8.30
N ILE A 174 -11.52 -21.68 -7.48
CA ILE A 174 -12.93 -21.92 -7.16
C ILE A 174 -13.70 -20.65 -7.49
N ALA A 175 -14.78 -20.75 -8.26
CA ALA A 175 -15.63 -19.62 -8.57
C ALA A 175 -17.11 -19.95 -8.32
N CYS A 176 -17.91 -18.94 -7.99
CA CYS A 176 -19.37 -19.05 -8.00
C CYS A 176 -20.04 -17.77 -8.51
N SER A 177 -21.29 -17.87 -8.94
CA SER A 177 -22.14 -16.76 -9.38
C SER A 177 -23.61 -17.16 -9.26
N ALA A 178 -24.53 -16.21 -9.43
CA ALA A 178 -25.97 -16.47 -9.54
C ALA A 178 -26.51 -16.17 -10.95
N VAL A 179 -27.65 -16.75 -11.31
CA VAL A 179 -28.38 -16.50 -12.57
C VAL A 179 -29.89 -16.53 -12.36
N ASN A 180 -30.63 -15.99 -13.34
CA ASN A 180 -32.11 -15.90 -13.36
C ASN A 180 -32.67 -15.12 -12.17
N SER A 181 -32.13 -13.91 -11.95
CA SER A 181 -32.51 -12.98 -10.86
C SER A 181 -34.02 -12.73 -10.81
N ASP A 182 -34.58 -12.64 -9.59
CA ASP A 182 -36.01 -12.40 -9.32
C ASP A 182 -36.99 -13.38 -10.03
N THR A 183 -36.56 -14.63 -10.25
CA THR A 183 -37.41 -15.66 -10.84
C THR A 183 -37.37 -16.98 -10.08
N ALA A 184 -38.40 -17.80 -10.28
CA ALA A 184 -38.49 -19.15 -9.73
C ALA A 184 -37.44 -20.11 -10.33
N ASN A 185 -36.73 -19.69 -11.40
CA ASN A 185 -35.68 -20.45 -12.06
C ASN A 185 -34.27 -20.03 -11.59
N SER A 186 -34.18 -19.22 -10.53
CA SER A 186 -32.91 -18.80 -9.93
C SER A 186 -32.01 -20.00 -9.62
N ALA A 187 -30.72 -19.85 -9.90
CA ALA A 187 -29.73 -20.91 -9.70
C ALA A 187 -28.39 -20.37 -9.18
N LEU A 188 -27.75 -21.17 -8.32
CA LEU A 188 -26.35 -21.02 -7.94
C LEU A 188 -25.48 -21.75 -8.97
N LEU A 189 -24.48 -21.06 -9.48
CA LEU A 189 -23.42 -21.63 -10.31
C LEU A 189 -22.15 -21.77 -9.47
N ILE A 190 -21.47 -22.91 -9.56
CA ILE A 190 -20.17 -23.14 -8.92
C ILE A 190 -19.23 -23.89 -9.86
N ALA A 191 -17.96 -23.52 -9.85
CA ALA A 191 -16.95 -24.18 -10.67
C ALA A 191 -15.62 -24.29 -9.94
N ALA A 192 -14.86 -25.33 -10.27
CA ALA A 192 -13.49 -25.50 -9.84
C ALA A 192 -12.59 -25.84 -11.04
N SER A 193 -11.42 -25.23 -11.12
CA SER A 193 -10.42 -25.62 -12.13
C SER A 193 -9.94 -27.04 -11.87
N GLN A 194 -9.48 -27.77 -12.89
CA GLN A 194 -8.93 -29.12 -12.72
C GLN A 194 -7.46 -29.10 -12.28
N THR A 195 -6.78 -27.95 -12.43
CA THR A 195 -5.36 -27.74 -12.07
C THR A 195 -5.16 -26.34 -11.51
N GLY A 196 -3.92 -25.98 -11.16
CA GLY A 196 -3.57 -24.62 -10.73
C GLY A 196 -3.54 -23.59 -11.87
N ASP A 197 -3.81 -23.99 -13.12
CA ASP A 197 -3.90 -23.09 -14.27
C ASP A 197 -5.36 -22.69 -14.53
N PRO A 198 -5.72 -21.39 -14.35
CA PRO A 198 -7.10 -20.94 -14.55
C PRO A 198 -7.51 -20.94 -16.03
N THR A 199 -6.57 -21.05 -16.98
CA THR A 199 -6.89 -21.13 -18.42
C THR A 199 -7.26 -22.54 -18.87
N GLY A 200 -6.99 -23.56 -18.04
CA GLY A 200 -7.20 -24.96 -18.35
C GLY A 200 -8.67 -25.41 -18.29
N LYS A 201 -8.88 -26.70 -18.03
CA LYS A 201 -10.22 -27.27 -17.85
C LYS A 201 -10.79 -26.93 -16.47
N TRP A 202 -12.10 -26.71 -16.43
CA TRP A 202 -12.88 -26.51 -15.22
C TRP A 202 -14.01 -27.53 -15.15
N ASN A 203 -14.41 -27.87 -13.93
CA ASN A 203 -15.65 -28.58 -13.60
C ASN A 203 -16.69 -27.53 -13.22
N TYR A 204 -17.84 -27.55 -13.88
CA TYR A 204 -18.93 -26.59 -13.68
C TYR A 204 -20.17 -27.32 -13.17
N TYR A 205 -20.89 -26.69 -12.24
CA TYR A 205 -22.08 -27.21 -11.61
C TYR A 205 -23.15 -26.13 -11.48
N LYS A 206 -24.41 -26.50 -11.72
CA LYS A 206 -25.58 -25.66 -11.51
C LYS A 206 -26.48 -26.30 -10.46
N ILE A 207 -26.90 -25.50 -9.49
CA ILE A 207 -27.84 -25.88 -8.44
C ILE A 207 -29.06 -24.98 -8.59
N ASN A 208 -30.23 -25.55 -8.87
CA ASN A 208 -31.48 -24.81 -8.91
C ASN A 208 -31.88 -24.47 -7.47
N ILE A 209 -31.99 -23.16 -7.18
CA ILE A 209 -32.26 -22.66 -5.83
C ILE A 209 -33.61 -21.93 -5.74
N GLY A 210 -34.17 -21.54 -6.89
CA GLY A 210 -35.47 -20.92 -6.97
C GLY A 210 -36.61 -21.87 -6.64
N ALA A 211 -37.69 -21.29 -6.14
CA ALA A 211 -38.96 -21.95 -5.91
C ALA A 211 -40.11 -21.05 -6.35
N ALA A 212 -41.36 -21.54 -6.31
CA ALA A 212 -42.54 -20.86 -6.85
C ALA A 212 -42.70 -19.39 -6.38
N ASN A 213 -42.20 -19.04 -5.19
CA ASN A 213 -42.17 -17.66 -4.69
C ASN A 213 -40.81 -17.26 -4.07
N GLN A 214 -39.71 -17.88 -4.48
CA GLN A 214 -38.40 -17.63 -3.86
C GLN A 214 -37.28 -17.62 -4.90
N TRP A 215 -36.31 -16.74 -4.73
CA TRP A 215 -35.09 -16.67 -5.53
C TRP A 215 -33.88 -16.38 -4.64
N GLY A 216 -32.67 -16.63 -5.13
CA GLY A 216 -31.43 -16.43 -4.37
C GLY A 216 -30.55 -15.32 -4.93
N ASP A 217 -29.90 -14.58 -4.03
CA ASP A 217 -29.04 -13.44 -4.31
C ASP A 217 -27.89 -13.36 -3.29
N PHE A 218 -26.83 -12.64 -3.67
CA PHE A 218 -25.65 -12.37 -2.86
C PHE A 218 -24.88 -13.62 -2.40
N PRO A 219 -24.36 -14.45 -3.32
CA PRO A 219 -23.53 -15.59 -2.97
C PRO A 219 -22.27 -15.16 -2.20
N VAL A 220 -21.95 -15.83 -1.10
CA VAL A 220 -20.66 -15.68 -0.39
C VAL A 220 -19.96 -17.02 -0.28
N LEU A 221 -18.71 -17.06 -0.76
CA LEU A 221 -17.91 -18.28 -0.91
C LEU A 221 -16.82 -18.36 0.17
N GLY A 222 -16.76 -19.50 0.86
CA GLY A 222 -15.68 -19.89 1.77
C GLY A 222 -15.33 -21.36 1.63
N PHE A 223 -14.25 -21.78 2.28
CA PHE A 223 -13.74 -23.14 2.19
C PHE A 223 -12.81 -23.48 3.36
N ASN A 224 -12.62 -24.76 3.61
CA ASN A 224 -11.54 -25.33 4.41
C ASN A 224 -10.99 -26.59 3.71
N ALA A 225 -10.29 -27.45 4.45
CA ALA A 225 -9.67 -28.65 3.93
C ALA A 225 -10.65 -29.64 3.29
N ASN A 226 -11.88 -29.71 3.79
CA ASN A 226 -12.87 -30.71 3.40
C ASN A 226 -14.02 -30.13 2.57
N TRP A 227 -14.41 -28.88 2.81
CA TRP A 227 -15.61 -28.31 2.25
C TRP A 227 -15.35 -27.04 1.45
N VAL A 228 -16.15 -26.88 0.40
CA VAL A 228 -16.43 -25.59 -0.23
C VAL A 228 -17.87 -25.24 0.12
N VAL A 229 -18.09 -24.03 0.62
CA VAL A 229 -19.40 -23.59 1.11
C VAL A 229 -19.79 -22.28 0.44
N VAL A 230 -20.99 -22.24 -0.12
CA VAL A 230 -21.61 -21.03 -0.63
C VAL A 230 -22.84 -20.72 0.21
N SER A 231 -22.85 -19.57 0.87
CA SER A 231 -24.10 -19.02 1.42
C SER A 231 -24.82 -18.23 0.34
N MET A 232 -26.15 -18.20 0.42
CA MET A 232 -27.01 -17.46 -0.49
C MET A 232 -28.19 -16.90 0.28
N ASN A 233 -28.43 -15.60 0.18
CA ASN A 233 -29.63 -14.98 0.74
C ASN A 233 -30.83 -15.33 -0.15
N MET A 234 -31.97 -15.60 0.47
CA MET A 234 -33.18 -16.00 -0.24
C MET A 234 -34.28 -14.96 -0.07
N PHE A 235 -34.94 -14.60 -1.17
CA PHE A 235 -35.91 -13.50 -1.24
C PHE A 235 -37.22 -13.92 -1.90
N GLN A 236 -38.33 -13.27 -1.52
CA GLN A 236 -39.64 -13.49 -2.14
C GLN A 236 -39.72 -12.84 -3.52
N ILE A 237 -40.19 -13.60 -4.52
CA ILE A 237 -40.47 -13.05 -5.86
C ILE A 237 -41.71 -12.14 -5.82
N ARG A 238 -42.81 -12.64 -5.22
CA ARG A 238 -44.04 -11.89 -4.97
C ARG A 238 -44.01 -11.41 -3.52
N GLY A 239 -44.14 -10.08 -3.33
CA GLY A 239 -44.04 -9.46 -2.01
C GLY A 239 -42.93 -8.40 -1.87
N LYS A 240 -42.43 -7.86 -2.99
CA LYS A 240 -41.37 -6.83 -3.07
C LYS A 240 -39.99 -7.28 -2.55
N GLY A 241 -39.54 -8.49 -2.91
CA GLY A 241 -38.15 -8.87 -2.61
C GLY A 241 -37.86 -9.11 -1.13
N ALA A 242 -38.86 -9.36 -0.28
CA ALA A 242 -38.63 -9.54 1.15
C ALA A 242 -37.67 -10.72 1.46
N TYR A 243 -36.69 -10.49 2.34
CA TYR A 243 -35.78 -11.54 2.83
C TYR A 243 -36.55 -12.65 3.54
N THR A 244 -36.20 -13.91 3.27
CA THR A 244 -36.85 -15.10 3.83
C THR A 244 -35.92 -15.99 4.64
N GLY A 245 -34.61 -15.87 4.44
CA GLY A 245 -33.60 -16.70 5.08
C GLY A 245 -32.32 -16.77 4.25
N THR A 246 -31.33 -17.48 4.76
CA THR A 246 -30.05 -17.77 4.10
C THR A 246 -29.90 -19.27 3.98
N ASN A 247 -29.60 -19.74 2.77
CA ASN A 247 -29.25 -21.14 2.53
C ASN A 247 -27.72 -21.30 2.46
N LEU A 248 -27.23 -22.42 2.98
CA LEU A 248 -25.84 -22.85 2.88
C LEU A 248 -25.75 -24.09 2.00
N TYR A 249 -25.05 -23.98 0.89
CA TYR A 249 -24.74 -25.09 -0.01
C TYR A 249 -23.34 -25.60 0.31
N VAL A 250 -23.25 -26.79 0.92
CA VAL A 250 -22.01 -27.36 1.42
C VAL A 250 -21.59 -28.52 0.51
N PHE A 251 -20.50 -28.32 -0.21
CA PHE A 251 -19.93 -29.29 -1.14
C PHE A 251 -18.74 -30.00 -0.49
N SER A 252 -18.59 -31.29 -0.78
CA SER A 252 -17.29 -31.93 -0.58
C SER A 252 -16.29 -31.34 -1.56
N ARG A 253 -15.16 -30.85 -1.07
CA ARG A 253 -14.05 -30.35 -1.89
C ARG A 253 -13.53 -31.41 -2.84
N ALA A 254 -13.41 -32.66 -2.36
CA ALA A 254 -12.93 -33.78 -3.16
C ALA A 254 -13.86 -34.06 -4.36
N ASP A 255 -15.18 -34.05 -4.14
CA ASP A 255 -16.17 -34.27 -5.21
C ASP A 255 -16.19 -33.09 -6.20
N LEU A 256 -16.18 -31.85 -5.70
CA LEU A 256 -16.21 -30.65 -6.53
C LEU A 256 -14.97 -30.54 -7.45
N TYR A 257 -13.81 -31.02 -6.98
CA TYR A 257 -12.55 -30.93 -7.72
C TYR A 257 -12.32 -32.11 -8.66
N ASP A 258 -13.02 -33.23 -8.47
CA ASP A 258 -12.90 -34.41 -9.30
C ASP A 258 -13.52 -34.17 -10.68
N ALA A 259 -12.77 -34.48 -11.73
CA ALA A 259 -13.23 -34.41 -13.12
C ALA A 259 -14.42 -35.34 -13.43
N SER A 260 -14.79 -36.23 -12.50
CA SER A 260 -15.98 -37.09 -12.51
C SER A 260 -16.98 -36.80 -11.40
N GLY A 261 -16.66 -35.94 -10.43
CA GLY A 261 -17.53 -35.68 -9.28
C GLY A 261 -18.81 -34.96 -9.66
N THR A 262 -19.92 -35.26 -8.98
CA THR A 262 -21.29 -34.91 -9.41
C THR A 262 -21.79 -33.57 -8.87
N GLY A 263 -21.00 -32.88 -8.05
CA GLY A 263 -21.42 -31.65 -7.36
C GLY A 263 -22.30 -31.97 -6.15
N ASN A 264 -21.98 -33.08 -5.47
CA ASN A 264 -22.66 -33.56 -4.28
C ASN A 264 -22.64 -32.50 -3.19
N HIS A 265 -23.82 -32.08 -2.75
CA HIS A 265 -23.99 -31.08 -1.72
C HIS A 265 -25.10 -31.42 -0.72
N ILE A 266 -24.99 -30.82 0.45
CA ILE A 266 -26.03 -30.75 1.47
C ILE A 266 -26.44 -29.29 1.64
N THR A 267 -27.73 -29.05 1.90
CA THR A 267 -28.24 -27.70 2.12
C THR A 267 -28.59 -27.52 3.60
N PHE A 268 -28.23 -26.39 4.18
CA PHE A 268 -28.76 -25.94 5.47
C PHE A 268 -29.43 -24.59 5.29
N SER A 269 -30.31 -24.21 6.22
CA SER A 269 -30.98 -22.91 6.20
C SER A 269 -30.91 -22.25 7.57
N ASP A 270 -30.72 -20.95 7.60
CA ASP A 270 -30.83 -20.08 8.78
C ASP A 270 -31.73 -18.89 8.44
N THR A 271 -32.44 -18.35 9.43
CA THR A 271 -33.39 -17.23 9.21
C THR A 271 -32.90 -15.92 9.81
N GLU A 272 -31.74 -15.92 10.45
CA GLU A 272 -31.21 -14.80 11.23
C GLU A 272 -30.12 -14.06 10.45
N GLY A 273 -30.47 -13.51 9.28
CA GLY A 273 -29.55 -12.71 8.44
C GLY A 273 -28.50 -13.51 7.66
N GLU A 274 -27.62 -12.77 6.97
CA GLU A 274 -26.60 -13.31 6.05
C GLU A 274 -25.49 -14.05 6.80
N LEU A 275 -24.99 -15.15 6.22
CA LEU A 275 -23.85 -15.90 6.71
C LEU A 275 -22.64 -15.64 5.83
N THR A 276 -21.50 -15.31 6.43
CA THR A 276 -20.20 -15.19 5.74
C THR A 276 -19.36 -16.43 6.08
N PRO A 277 -19.29 -17.45 5.20
CA PRO A 277 -18.40 -18.58 5.41
C PRO A 277 -16.95 -18.12 5.50
N VAL A 278 -16.24 -18.56 6.54
CA VAL A 278 -14.83 -18.20 6.74
C VAL A 278 -13.98 -18.92 5.69
N ARG A 279 -13.01 -18.23 5.09
CA ARG A 279 -11.95 -18.91 4.32
C ARG A 279 -10.86 -19.37 5.27
N ASP A 280 -10.85 -20.66 5.56
CA ASP A 280 -9.89 -21.27 6.49
C ASP A 280 -8.62 -21.68 5.74
N TYR A 281 -7.58 -20.87 5.89
CA TYR A 281 -6.27 -21.16 5.33
C TYR A 281 -5.39 -22.02 6.26
N ASP A 282 -5.71 -22.09 7.55
CA ASP A 282 -4.96 -22.90 8.51
C ASP A 282 -5.26 -24.39 8.30
N ASN A 283 -6.50 -24.72 7.96
CA ASN A 283 -6.95 -26.09 7.71
C ASN A 283 -6.70 -27.06 8.88
N SER A 284 -6.50 -26.51 10.09
CA SER A 284 -6.14 -27.27 11.28
C SER A 284 -7.30 -28.10 11.85
N GLN A 285 -8.55 -27.72 11.52
CA GLN A 285 -9.78 -28.39 11.93
C GLN A 285 -10.60 -28.77 10.69
N PRO A 286 -10.20 -29.80 9.93
CA PRO A 286 -10.80 -30.11 8.63
C PRO A 286 -12.32 -30.41 8.72
N ASN A 287 -12.78 -30.91 9.87
CA ASN A 287 -14.19 -31.21 10.13
C ASN A 287 -14.94 -30.08 10.85
N THR A 288 -14.42 -28.85 10.81
CA THR A 288 -15.12 -27.67 11.34
C THR A 288 -14.90 -26.48 10.40
N LEU A 289 -15.99 -25.83 10.00
CA LEU A 289 -15.95 -24.56 9.30
C LEU A 289 -16.82 -23.55 10.05
N TYR A 290 -16.25 -22.36 10.28
CA TYR A 290 -16.97 -21.27 10.92
C TYR A 290 -17.69 -20.41 9.89
N LEU A 291 -18.83 -19.85 10.30
CA LEU A 291 -19.57 -18.84 9.54
C LEU A 291 -19.87 -17.68 10.49
N VAL A 292 -19.74 -16.45 10.00
CA VAL A 292 -19.89 -15.25 10.84
C VAL A 292 -20.99 -14.37 10.30
N GLN A 293 -21.69 -13.70 11.21
CA GLN A 293 -22.73 -12.72 10.92
C GLN A 293 -22.46 -11.48 11.76
N ALA A 294 -22.70 -10.29 11.19
CA ALA A 294 -22.72 -9.03 11.92
C ALA A 294 -24.13 -8.46 11.95
N PHE A 295 -24.54 -7.93 13.09
CA PHE A 295 -25.79 -7.19 13.24
C PHE A 295 -25.49 -5.78 13.74
N ALA A 296 -25.92 -4.78 12.96
CA ALA A 296 -25.91 -3.38 13.39
C ALA A 296 -26.79 -3.17 14.62
N SER A 297 -26.57 -2.06 15.32
CA SER A 297 -27.19 -1.83 16.62
C SER A 297 -28.70 -1.65 16.58
N GLU A 298 -29.27 -1.31 15.42
CA GLU A 298 -30.72 -1.32 15.18
C GLU A 298 -31.33 -2.72 15.14
N TYR A 299 -30.50 -3.74 14.86
CA TYR A 299 -30.91 -5.12 14.63
C TYR A 299 -30.30 -6.13 15.62
N ALA A 300 -29.52 -5.63 16.59
CA ALA A 300 -29.00 -6.41 17.71
C ALA A 300 -30.12 -6.83 18.67
N ALA A 301 -29.93 -7.95 19.38
CA ALA A 301 -30.81 -8.34 20.48
C ALA A 301 -30.58 -7.50 21.74
N ASP A 302 -29.35 -7.03 22.00
CA ASP A 302 -29.08 -6.03 23.04
C ASP A 302 -29.05 -4.59 22.44
N PRO A 303 -30.08 -3.76 22.69
CA PRO A 303 -30.17 -2.42 22.12
C PRO A 303 -28.96 -1.53 22.43
N GLY A 304 -28.43 -0.88 21.38
CA GLY A 304 -27.27 0.01 21.50
C GLY A 304 -25.92 -0.74 21.58
N THR A 305 -25.89 -2.03 21.25
CA THR A 305 -24.66 -2.80 20.97
C THR A 305 -24.69 -3.29 19.53
N GLY A 306 -23.54 -3.48 18.91
CA GLY A 306 -23.49 -4.32 17.71
C GLY A 306 -23.19 -5.76 18.09
N GLU A 307 -23.50 -6.72 17.22
CA GLU A 307 -23.32 -8.14 17.54
C GLU A 307 -22.56 -8.89 16.45
N ILE A 308 -21.65 -9.76 16.86
CA ILE A 308 -20.99 -10.74 15.98
C ILE A 308 -21.42 -12.14 16.41
N ARG A 309 -22.22 -12.81 15.56
CA ARG A 309 -22.65 -14.20 15.79
C ARG A 309 -21.75 -15.15 15.03
N VAL A 310 -21.28 -16.19 15.72
CA VAL A 310 -20.45 -17.25 15.13
C VAL A 310 -21.25 -18.55 15.09
N SER A 311 -21.40 -19.10 13.89
CA SER A 311 -22.04 -20.40 13.60
C SER A 311 -20.98 -21.44 13.22
N LYS A 312 -21.32 -22.72 13.33
CA LYS A 312 -20.40 -23.83 12.99
C LYS A 312 -21.07 -24.83 12.05
N LEU A 313 -20.37 -25.18 10.98
CA LEU A 313 -20.54 -26.42 10.24
C LEU A 313 -19.56 -27.45 10.83
N SER A 314 -20.02 -28.65 11.15
CA SER A 314 -19.18 -29.69 11.75
C SER A 314 -19.61 -31.10 11.36
N GLY A 315 -18.70 -32.06 11.52
CA GLY A 315 -18.97 -33.48 11.25
C GLY A 315 -18.04 -34.05 10.18
N ALA A 316 -18.15 -35.35 9.95
CA ALA A 316 -17.44 -36.00 8.84
C ALA A 316 -18.14 -35.67 7.51
N ILE A 317 -17.39 -35.77 6.41
CA ILE A 317 -17.95 -35.69 5.05
C ILE A 317 -19.08 -36.73 4.91
N GLY A 318 -20.29 -36.28 4.58
CA GLY A 318 -21.48 -37.13 4.44
C GLY A 318 -22.38 -37.17 5.68
N SER A 319 -21.92 -36.63 6.80
CA SER A 319 -22.68 -36.52 8.07
C SER A 319 -22.53 -35.12 8.65
N GLU A 320 -22.49 -34.10 7.79
CA GLU A 320 -22.37 -32.72 8.20
C GLU A 320 -23.58 -32.25 9.02
N THR A 321 -23.32 -31.38 9.97
CA THR A 321 -24.32 -30.70 10.80
C THR A 321 -24.02 -29.22 10.82
N PHE A 322 -25.06 -28.41 10.65
CA PHE A 322 -25.00 -26.96 10.85
C PHE A 322 -25.62 -26.61 12.19
N SER A 323 -24.89 -25.83 12.98
CA SER A 323 -25.33 -25.33 14.29
C SER A 323 -25.26 -23.79 14.29
N GLY A 324 -26.38 -23.16 13.93
CA GLY A 324 -26.51 -21.70 13.84
C GLY A 324 -26.32 -21.02 15.21
N GLY A 325 -25.32 -20.16 15.32
CA GLY A 325 -24.97 -19.45 16.56
C GLY A 325 -24.31 -20.31 17.63
N ASN A 326 -23.92 -21.55 17.34
CA ASN A 326 -23.30 -22.45 18.33
C ASN A 326 -21.82 -22.12 18.65
N GLY A 327 -21.23 -21.15 17.94
CA GLY A 327 -20.02 -20.46 18.40
C GLY A 327 -20.31 -19.35 19.41
N GLY A 328 -21.58 -19.00 19.61
CA GLY A 328 -22.07 -17.92 20.46
C GLY A 328 -22.14 -16.57 19.74
N THR A 329 -22.55 -15.54 20.48
CA THR A 329 -22.63 -14.15 20.01
C THR A 329 -21.76 -13.26 20.89
N ALA A 330 -20.86 -12.51 20.28
CA ALA A 330 -20.07 -11.47 20.95
C ALA A 330 -20.80 -10.12 20.85
N LEU A 331 -20.98 -9.47 21.99
CA LEU A 331 -21.54 -8.11 22.06
C LEU A 331 -20.42 -7.09 21.88
N ILE A 332 -20.66 -6.09 21.04
CA ILE A 332 -19.73 -5.01 20.72
C ILE A 332 -20.27 -3.72 21.34
N HIS A 333 -19.61 -3.24 22.38
CA HIS A 333 -19.97 -2.01 23.09
C HIS A 333 -19.46 -0.73 22.38
N ALA A 334 -19.47 -0.77 21.05
CA ALA A 334 -19.18 0.36 20.17
C ALA A 334 -20.23 0.35 19.06
N PRO A 335 -21.41 0.97 19.29
CA PRO A 335 -22.54 0.82 18.39
C PRO A 335 -22.26 1.43 17.01
N TRP A 336 -22.86 0.83 15.98
CA TRP A 336 -22.87 1.33 14.62
C TRP A 336 -24.26 1.17 14.03
N SER A 337 -24.56 2.01 13.04
CA SER A 337 -25.77 1.89 12.23
C SER A 337 -25.55 1.06 10.98
N ASP A 338 -26.64 0.51 10.47
CA ASP A 338 -26.76 0.21 9.04
C ASP A 338 -27.03 1.50 8.23
N ALA A 339 -26.88 1.48 6.91
CA ALA A 339 -27.15 2.62 6.04
C ALA A 339 -28.62 3.04 6.08
N GLY A 340 -29.53 2.06 6.23
CA GLY A 340 -30.97 2.28 6.14
C GLY A 340 -31.45 2.31 4.68
N ALA A 341 -32.39 3.21 4.37
CA ALA A 341 -33.00 3.28 3.03
C ALA A 341 -32.15 4.04 2.00
N ASP A 342 -31.20 4.87 2.46
CA ASP A 342 -30.30 5.65 1.62
C ASP A 342 -28.86 5.35 2.04
N ALA A 343 -28.04 4.88 1.09
CA ALA A 343 -26.65 4.52 1.33
C ALA A 343 -25.66 5.38 0.52
N ASP A 344 -26.14 6.45 -0.11
CA ASP A 344 -25.32 7.36 -0.92
C ASP A 344 -24.54 8.31 0.01
N PHE A 345 -23.64 7.74 0.82
CA PHE A 345 -22.81 8.45 1.78
C PHE A 345 -21.47 8.91 1.20
N GLY A 346 -21.01 8.40 0.06
CA GLY A 346 -19.68 8.65 -0.46
C GLY A 346 -19.58 9.98 -1.23
N PRO A 347 -19.10 11.09 -0.64
CA PRO A 347 -18.96 12.33 -1.39
C PRO A 347 -17.83 12.20 -2.43
N GLN A 348 -17.89 13.03 -3.47
CA GLN A 348 -16.89 13.05 -4.53
C GLN A 348 -16.63 14.47 -5.05
N LEU A 349 -15.42 14.73 -5.50
CA LEU A 349 -15.08 15.94 -6.21
C LEU A 349 -15.83 16.02 -7.54
N GLY A 350 -16.30 17.22 -7.90
CA GLY A 350 -16.87 17.51 -9.23
C GLY A 350 -18.33 17.12 -9.45
N ALA A 351 -18.99 16.44 -8.49
CA ALA A 351 -20.41 16.13 -8.55
C ALA A 351 -21.10 16.28 -7.18
N SER A 352 -22.38 16.67 -7.19
CA SER A 352 -23.21 16.74 -5.98
C SER A 352 -23.90 15.42 -5.64
N THR A 353 -23.91 14.46 -6.58
CA THR A 353 -24.44 13.12 -6.37
C THR A 353 -23.41 12.31 -5.60
N ASN A 354 -23.75 11.86 -4.40
CA ASN A 354 -22.90 10.96 -3.65
C ASN A 354 -22.87 9.58 -4.31
N ILE A 355 -21.84 8.81 -3.99
CA ILE A 355 -21.66 7.42 -4.39
C ILE A 355 -22.21 6.53 -3.28
N ASP A 356 -22.90 5.49 -3.70
CA ASP A 356 -23.39 4.42 -2.84
C ASP A 356 -22.24 3.74 -2.07
N THR A 357 -22.42 3.53 -0.76
CA THR A 357 -21.41 2.91 0.11
C THR A 357 -21.84 1.56 0.69
N GLY A 358 -22.98 1.02 0.23
CA GLY A 358 -23.45 -0.30 0.62
C GLY A 358 -24.17 -0.32 1.96
N ASP A 359 -24.05 -1.42 2.69
CA ASP A 359 -24.69 -1.65 3.99
C ASP A 359 -23.66 -2.20 5.00
N SER A 360 -24.13 -2.59 6.20
CA SER A 360 -23.23 -2.96 7.30
C SER A 360 -22.84 -4.45 7.37
N ARG A 361 -23.15 -5.24 6.33
CA ARG A 361 -22.83 -6.68 6.29
C ARG A 361 -21.33 -6.93 6.24
N LEU A 362 -20.93 -8.11 6.74
CA LEU A 362 -19.55 -8.59 6.64
C LEU A 362 -19.14 -8.76 5.18
N GLY A 363 -18.12 -8.02 4.75
CA GLY A 363 -17.57 -8.13 3.40
C GLY A 363 -16.83 -9.46 3.22
N ASN A 364 -15.94 -9.80 4.15
CA ASN A 364 -15.33 -11.13 4.17
C ASN A 364 -14.78 -11.53 5.54
N CYS A 365 -14.58 -12.83 5.72
CA CYS A 365 -13.88 -13.41 6.86
C CYS A 365 -12.81 -14.44 6.44
N VAL A 366 -11.67 -14.45 7.12
CA VAL A 366 -10.57 -15.40 6.92
C VAL A 366 -10.14 -16.02 8.25
N MET A 367 -9.68 -17.27 8.25
CA MET A 367 -9.03 -17.89 9.42
C MET A 367 -7.54 -17.91 9.22
N ARG A 368 -6.81 -17.41 10.21
CA ARG A 368 -5.35 -17.54 10.33
C ARG A 368 -4.97 -17.72 11.79
N THR A 369 -4.01 -18.60 12.03
CA THR A 369 -3.48 -18.94 13.36
C THR A 369 -4.58 -19.25 14.39
N GLY A 370 -5.66 -19.90 13.95
CA GLY A 370 -6.83 -20.27 14.74
C GLY A 370 -7.74 -19.10 15.12
N LYS A 371 -7.57 -17.93 14.51
CA LYS A 371 -8.38 -16.72 14.74
C LYS A 371 -9.15 -16.35 13.48
N ILE A 372 -10.40 -15.92 13.65
CA ILE A 372 -11.21 -15.38 12.57
C ILE A 372 -10.95 -13.88 12.46
N TRP A 373 -10.69 -13.40 11.25
CA TRP A 373 -10.57 -11.99 10.93
C TRP A 373 -11.67 -11.59 9.96
N CYS A 374 -12.42 -10.55 10.28
CA CYS A 374 -13.52 -10.07 9.44
C CYS A 374 -13.46 -8.56 9.26
N THR A 375 -14.03 -8.05 8.17
CA THR A 375 -14.19 -6.61 7.94
C THR A 375 -15.53 -6.27 7.29
N HIS A 376 -16.00 -5.04 7.50
CA HIS A 376 -17.21 -4.48 6.89
C HIS A 376 -17.20 -2.95 6.87
N THR A 377 -18.04 -2.39 6.00
CA THR A 377 -18.49 -1.00 6.11
C THR A 377 -19.39 -0.87 7.34
N ILE A 378 -19.33 0.26 8.04
CA ILE A 378 -20.24 0.63 9.13
C ILE A 378 -20.65 2.09 8.99
N PHE A 379 -21.77 2.46 9.60
CA PHE A 379 -22.30 3.82 9.51
C PHE A 379 -22.35 4.49 10.88
N LEU A 380 -21.89 5.74 10.91
CA LEU A 380 -21.66 6.48 12.15
C LEU A 380 -22.18 7.92 12.05
N PRO A 381 -22.62 8.52 13.16
CA PRO A 381 -22.87 7.88 14.45
C PRO A 381 -24.12 6.98 14.44
N TYR A 382 -24.20 6.05 15.38
CA TYR A 382 -25.37 5.18 15.56
C TYR A 382 -26.69 5.99 15.71
N GLY A 383 -27.75 5.51 15.06
CA GLY A 383 -29.11 6.05 15.05
C GLY A 383 -29.32 7.25 14.12
N LYS A 384 -28.25 7.94 13.71
CA LYS A 384 -28.28 9.05 12.76
C LYS A 384 -26.98 9.06 11.94
N PRO A 385 -26.77 8.06 11.08
CA PRO A 385 -25.54 7.96 10.32
C PRO A 385 -25.34 9.20 9.44
N THR A 386 -24.12 9.73 9.45
CA THR A 386 -23.68 10.85 8.59
C THR A 386 -22.48 10.48 7.73
N HIS A 387 -21.84 9.34 7.98
CA HIS A 387 -20.70 8.85 7.21
C HIS A 387 -20.49 7.35 7.33
N ALA A 388 -19.83 6.80 6.31
CA ALA A 388 -19.38 5.42 6.25
C ALA A 388 -17.91 5.32 6.67
N ALA A 389 -17.59 4.26 7.42
CA ALA A 389 -16.25 3.92 7.88
C ALA A 389 -16.00 2.41 7.72
N VAL A 390 -14.74 1.98 7.83
CA VAL A 390 -14.41 0.55 7.83
C VAL A 390 -14.17 0.08 9.25
N GLN A 391 -14.75 -1.05 9.62
CA GLN A 391 -14.50 -1.74 10.88
C GLN A 391 -14.00 -3.16 10.62
N TRP A 392 -13.14 -3.65 11.52
CA TRP A 392 -12.58 -5.00 11.43
C TRP A 392 -12.37 -5.62 12.81
N PHE A 393 -12.35 -6.94 12.84
CA PHE A 393 -12.27 -7.74 14.07
C PHE A 393 -11.23 -8.84 13.94
N GLN A 394 -10.60 -9.19 15.06
CA GLN A 394 -9.97 -10.49 15.29
C GLN A 394 -10.74 -11.20 16.41
N ILE A 395 -11.24 -12.40 16.11
CA ILE A 395 -12.14 -13.17 16.96
C ILE A 395 -11.49 -14.52 17.27
N ASP A 396 -11.51 -14.90 18.54
CA ASP A 396 -11.21 -16.25 18.99
C ASP A 396 -12.50 -17.07 19.05
N PRO A 397 -12.70 -18.03 18.13
CA PRO A 397 -13.91 -18.84 18.08
C PRO A 397 -13.88 -20.06 19.02
N SER A 398 -12.81 -20.25 19.80
CA SER A 398 -12.64 -21.40 20.69
C SER A 398 -13.49 -21.31 21.96
N GLN A 399 -13.93 -20.10 22.33
CA GLN A 399 -14.79 -19.85 23.49
C GLN A 399 -16.26 -19.75 23.07
N ASN A 400 -17.18 -19.95 24.02
CA ASN A 400 -18.61 -19.71 23.84
C ASN A 400 -19.13 -18.89 25.05
N PRO A 401 -19.46 -17.58 24.88
CA PRO A 401 -19.44 -16.83 23.62
C PRO A 401 -18.02 -16.64 23.06
N PRO A 402 -17.89 -16.33 21.75
CA PRO A 402 -16.59 -16.13 21.12
C PRO A 402 -15.98 -14.83 21.64
N SER A 403 -14.66 -14.78 21.76
CA SER A 403 -13.96 -13.62 22.33
C SER A 403 -13.45 -12.70 21.22
N VAL A 404 -13.81 -11.42 21.25
CA VAL A 404 -13.22 -10.40 20.37
C VAL A 404 -11.90 -9.97 20.97
N LEU A 405 -10.80 -10.43 20.37
CA LEU A 405 -9.45 -10.13 20.84
C LEU A 405 -9.05 -8.69 20.54
N GLN A 406 -9.53 -8.17 19.41
CA GLN A 406 -9.36 -6.79 19.03
C GLN A 406 -10.37 -6.38 17.97
N ARG A 407 -10.69 -5.09 17.99
CA ARG A 407 -11.47 -4.38 17.00
C ARG A 407 -10.66 -3.18 16.57
N GLY A 408 -10.60 -2.92 15.26
CA GLY A 408 -10.08 -1.66 14.75
C GLY A 408 -11.09 -0.97 13.85
N ARG A 409 -10.82 0.31 13.60
CA ARG A 409 -11.65 1.15 12.73
C ARG A 409 -10.77 2.06 11.89
N ILE A 410 -11.13 2.23 10.62
CA ILE A 410 -10.56 3.22 9.71
C ILE A 410 -11.67 4.24 9.49
N GLU A 411 -11.51 5.38 10.14
CA GLU A 411 -12.50 6.45 10.23
C GLU A 411 -11.75 7.80 10.21
N ASP A 412 -12.32 8.78 9.52
CA ASP A 412 -11.94 10.17 9.67
C ASP A 412 -13.04 10.92 10.42
N THR A 413 -12.79 11.18 11.71
CA THR A 413 -13.76 11.87 12.57
C THR A 413 -14.03 13.32 12.15
N ALA A 414 -13.15 13.93 11.34
CA ALA A 414 -13.38 15.25 10.75
C ALA A 414 -14.31 15.18 9.52
N ARG A 415 -14.61 13.97 9.03
CA ARG A 415 -15.51 13.69 7.90
C ARG A 415 -15.06 14.38 6.61
N VAL A 416 -13.74 14.43 6.40
CA VAL A 416 -13.15 14.79 5.11
C VAL A 416 -13.12 13.55 4.23
N PHE A 417 -12.82 12.38 4.81
CA PHE A 417 -12.78 11.10 4.12
C PHE A 417 -13.83 10.10 4.63
N TYR A 418 -14.38 9.33 3.71
CA TYR A 418 -15.39 8.29 3.93
C TYR A 418 -14.84 6.99 3.32
N TYR A 419 -15.11 5.85 3.96
CA TYR A 419 -14.49 4.58 3.57
C TYR A 419 -15.53 3.47 3.46
N ALA A 420 -15.52 2.72 2.36
CA ALA A 420 -16.46 1.62 2.14
C ALA A 420 -15.87 0.49 1.30
N TYR A 421 -16.62 -0.61 1.24
CA TYR A 421 -16.31 -1.85 0.51
C TYR A 421 -14.98 -2.49 0.90
N PRO A 422 -14.71 -2.69 2.21
CA PRO A 422 -13.45 -3.25 2.64
C PRO A 422 -13.33 -4.74 2.34
N SER A 423 -12.10 -5.18 2.15
CA SER A 423 -11.72 -6.59 2.17
C SER A 423 -10.43 -6.79 2.94
N ILE A 424 -10.35 -7.88 3.72
CA ILE A 424 -9.20 -8.19 4.60
C ILE A 424 -8.51 -9.49 4.22
N ALA A 425 -7.17 -9.48 4.24
CA ALA A 425 -6.36 -10.69 4.25
C ALA A 425 -5.32 -10.63 5.38
N VAL A 426 -4.94 -11.82 5.88
CA VAL A 426 -3.98 -11.98 6.96
C VAL A 426 -2.95 -13.04 6.58
N ASN A 427 -1.67 -12.71 6.70
CA ASN A 427 -0.57 -13.61 6.32
C ASN A 427 -0.14 -14.52 7.49
N LYS A 428 0.88 -15.37 7.29
CA LYS A 428 1.34 -16.31 8.35
C LYS A 428 1.98 -15.64 9.56
N ASN A 429 2.40 -14.38 9.43
CA ASN A 429 2.95 -13.59 10.52
C ASN A 429 1.87 -12.88 11.34
N SER A 430 0.59 -13.05 10.99
CA SER A 430 -0.53 -12.27 11.55
C SER A 430 -0.47 -10.78 11.22
N ASP A 431 0.24 -10.41 10.16
CA ASP A 431 0.07 -9.09 9.54
C ASP A 431 -1.23 -9.08 8.74
N ALA A 432 -1.89 -7.93 8.65
CA ALA A 432 -3.15 -7.78 7.94
C ALA A 432 -3.13 -6.60 6.96
N LEU A 433 -3.73 -6.81 5.79
CA LEU A 433 -4.01 -5.76 4.83
C LEU A 433 -5.53 -5.63 4.66
N ILE A 434 -6.01 -4.40 4.68
CA ILE A 434 -7.42 -4.04 4.51
C ILE A 434 -7.51 -3.08 3.33
N GLY A 435 -7.95 -3.56 2.17
CA GLY A 435 -8.20 -2.73 0.99
C GLY A 435 -9.63 -2.20 0.98
N TYR A 436 -9.86 -1.00 0.48
CA TYR A 436 -11.17 -0.34 0.43
C TYR A 436 -11.18 0.81 -0.60
N THR A 437 -12.37 1.37 -0.84
CA THR A 437 -12.50 2.64 -1.57
C THR A 437 -12.64 3.82 -0.61
N ARG A 438 -11.91 4.90 -0.87
CA ARG A 438 -12.00 6.19 -0.18
C ARG A 438 -12.81 7.19 -1.00
N PHE A 439 -13.67 7.95 -0.33
CA PHE A 439 -14.52 9.00 -0.90
C PHE A 439 -14.29 10.33 -0.16
N SER A 440 -14.39 11.46 -0.86
CA SER A 440 -14.25 12.80 -0.29
C SER A 440 -14.88 13.86 -1.21
N ALA A 441 -15.46 14.92 -0.66
CA ALA A 441 -15.85 16.07 -1.49
C ALA A 441 -14.65 16.78 -2.14
N GLY A 442 -13.43 16.56 -1.64
CA GLY A 442 -12.20 17.13 -2.15
C GLY A 442 -11.39 16.19 -3.06
N ASP A 443 -11.85 14.95 -3.29
CA ASP A 443 -11.14 13.94 -4.09
C ASP A 443 -12.11 13.07 -4.89
N TYR A 444 -11.63 12.37 -5.91
CA TYR A 444 -12.42 11.36 -6.62
C TYR A 444 -12.36 10.02 -5.87
N ALA A 445 -13.34 9.14 -6.12
CA ALA A 445 -13.38 7.81 -5.51
C ALA A 445 -12.08 7.05 -5.82
N THR A 446 -11.34 6.73 -4.76
CA THR A 446 -9.93 6.35 -4.81
C THR A 446 -9.72 4.99 -4.19
N ALA A 447 -8.98 4.13 -4.88
CA ALA A 447 -8.57 2.84 -4.38
C ALA A 447 -7.44 2.99 -3.37
N ALA A 448 -7.62 2.45 -2.16
CA ALA A 448 -6.67 2.57 -1.06
C ALA A 448 -6.60 1.29 -0.21
N PHE A 449 -5.60 1.22 0.67
CA PHE A 449 -5.55 0.23 1.74
C PHE A 449 -4.96 0.81 3.03
N ALA A 450 -5.29 0.16 4.14
CA ALA A 450 -4.54 0.27 5.38
C ALA A 450 -3.85 -1.06 5.68
N TYR A 451 -2.75 -0.96 6.41
CA TYR A 451 -1.93 -2.11 6.76
C TYR A 451 -1.70 -2.14 8.26
N ARG A 452 -1.44 -3.33 8.79
CA ARG A 452 -0.90 -3.49 10.14
C ARG A 452 0.00 -4.69 10.23
N THR A 453 1.00 -4.60 11.10
CA THR A 453 1.79 -5.76 11.52
C THR A 453 1.24 -6.39 12.79
N ALA A 454 1.68 -7.61 13.10
CA ALA A 454 1.41 -8.23 14.39
C ALA A 454 2.00 -7.47 15.59
N SER A 455 3.01 -6.61 15.38
CA SER A 455 3.62 -5.79 16.43
C SER A 455 2.92 -4.46 16.67
N ASP A 456 2.03 -4.03 15.77
CA ASP A 456 1.26 -2.82 15.96
C ASP A 456 0.31 -2.96 17.17
N PRO A 457 0.02 -1.87 17.90
CA PRO A 457 -0.94 -1.89 18.99
C PRO A 457 -2.26 -2.54 18.59
N LEU A 458 -2.89 -3.26 19.53
CA LEU A 458 -4.16 -3.94 19.27
C LEU A 458 -5.23 -2.95 18.77
N GLY A 459 -5.94 -3.34 17.71
CA GLY A 459 -6.97 -2.51 17.07
C GLY A 459 -6.44 -1.37 16.21
N ALA A 460 -5.13 -1.09 16.21
CA ALA A 460 -4.55 -0.04 15.40
C ALA A 460 -4.27 -0.52 13.97
N THR A 461 -4.36 0.41 13.02
CA THR A 461 -3.81 0.29 11.67
C THR A 461 -2.82 1.43 11.44
N GLN A 462 -1.87 1.20 10.55
CA GLN A 462 -0.99 2.26 10.06
C GLN A 462 -1.79 3.21 9.14
N PRO A 463 -1.26 4.42 8.85
CA PRO A 463 -1.90 5.36 7.95
C PRO A 463 -2.23 4.75 6.58
N GLU A 464 -3.30 5.26 5.97
CA GLU A 464 -3.76 4.87 4.64
C GLU A 464 -2.66 5.05 3.57
N LEU A 465 -2.70 4.16 2.59
CA LEU A 465 -1.87 4.15 1.41
C LEU A 465 -2.76 4.08 0.17
N VAL A 466 -2.67 5.08 -0.71
CA VAL A 466 -3.40 5.15 -1.98
C VAL A 466 -2.74 4.25 -3.03
N VAL A 467 -3.49 3.31 -3.59
CA VAL A 467 -2.98 2.43 -4.67
C VAL A 467 -3.26 2.98 -6.06
N LYS A 468 -4.43 3.62 -6.24
CA LYS A 468 -4.81 4.26 -7.49
C LYS A 468 -5.81 5.37 -7.19
N ALA A 469 -5.37 6.63 -7.39
CA ALA A 469 -6.24 7.79 -7.30
C ALA A 469 -7.35 7.73 -8.37
N GLY A 470 -8.54 8.17 -7.99
CA GLY A 470 -9.62 8.44 -8.94
C GLY A 470 -9.23 9.54 -9.92
N GLU A 471 -9.83 9.50 -11.11
CA GLU A 471 -9.48 10.36 -12.25
C GLU A 471 -10.52 11.44 -12.49
N THR A 472 -11.79 11.15 -12.18
CA THR A 472 -12.92 12.04 -12.38
C THR A 472 -14.10 11.66 -11.50
N SER A 473 -15.19 12.44 -11.55
CA SER A 473 -16.44 12.12 -10.86
C SER A 473 -17.11 10.89 -11.49
N TYR A 474 -17.69 10.04 -10.66
CA TYR A 474 -18.51 8.91 -11.06
C TYR A 474 -19.99 9.20 -10.78
N VAL A 475 -20.77 9.42 -11.84
CA VAL A 475 -22.23 9.54 -11.75
C VAL A 475 -22.87 8.54 -12.70
N ASN A 476 -23.38 7.46 -12.12
CA ASN A 476 -24.07 6.37 -12.81
C ASN A 476 -25.23 5.84 -11.93
N PRO A 477 -26.34 6.60 -11.78
CA PRO A 477 -27.48 6.15 -10.99
C PRO A 477 -28.09 4.87 -11.57
N GLY A 478 -28.34 3.89 -10.70
CA GLY A 478 -29.05 2.67 -11.03
C GLY A 478 -30.45 2.98 -11.56
N ALA A 479 -30.82 2.41 -12.70
CA ALA A 479 -32.11 2.62 -13.35
C ALA A 479 -33.33 2.11 -12.54
N ARG A 480 -33.14 1.18 -11.62
CA ARG A 480 -34.12 0.56 -10.72
C ARG A 480 -34.02 1.13 -9.30
N THR A 481 -32.82 1.25 -8.75
CA THR A 481 -32.62 1.72 -7.37
C THR A 481 -32.63 3.24 -7.24
N GLY A 482 -32.23 3.97 -8.29
CA GLY A 482 -31.99 5.42 -8.24
C GLY A 482 -30.70 5.83 -7.51
N SER A 483 -30.03 4.89 -6.84
CA SER A 483 -28.78 5.09 -6.10
C SER A 483 -27.58 5.08 -7.04
N ASN A 484 -26.53 5.85 -6.73
CA ASN A 484 -25.31 5.90 -7.53
C ASN A 484 -24.37 4.73 -7.23
N ARG A 485 -24.76 3.53 -7.70
CA ARG A 485 -24.15 2.23 -7.40
C ARG A 485 -22.65 2.18 -7.72
N TRP A 486 -21.83 1.79 -6.74
CA TRP A 486 -20.38 1.62 -6.88
C TRP A 486 -19.99 0.15 -7.06
N GLY A 487 -20.45 -0.72 -6.18
CA GLY A 487 -19.98 -2.09 -5.98
C GLY A 487 -20.66 -2.63 -4.74
N ASP A 488 -20.61 -3.95 -4.49
CA ASP A 488 -21.00 -4.49 -3.19
C ASP A 488 -19.82 -5.05 -2.38
N TYR A 489 -18.65 -5.21 -3.01
CA TYR A 489 -17.46 -5.79 -2.40
C TYR A 489 -16.19 -5.52 -3.20
N SER A 490 -15.05 -5.73 -2.53
CA SER A 490 -13.71 -5.71 -3.12
C SER A 490 -12.94 -6.99 -2.75
N ALA A 491 -11.70 -7.13 -3.23
CA ALA A 491 -10.89 -8.31 -2.95
C ALA A 491 -9.51 -7.97 -2.37
N THR A 492 -9.16 -8.66 -1.29
CA THR A 492 -7.81 -8.65 -0.72
C THR A 492 -7.46 -10.08 -0.35
N VAL A 493 -6.29 -10.54 -0.78
CA VAL A 493 -5.82 -11.92 -0.60
C VAL A 493 -4.34 -11.94 -0.22
N VAL A 494 -3.90 -13.02 0.41
CA VAL A 494 -2.46 -13.27 0.62
C VAL A 494 -1.86 -13.82 -0.66
N ASP A 495 -0.62 -13.47 -0.95
CA ASP A 495 0.15 -14.06 -2.03
C ASP A 495 0.41 -15.55 -1.75
N PRO A 496 -0.14 -16.47 -2.56
CA PRO A 496 -0.03 -17.90 -2.29
C PRO A 496 1.40 -18.44 -2.49
N VAL A 497 2.32 -17.66 -3.08
CA VAL A 497 3.70 -18.10 -3.34
C VAL A 497 4.57 -18.04 -2.07
N ASN A 498 4.37 -17.01 -1.24
CA ASN A 498 5.24 -16.78 -0.07
C ASN A 498 4.48 -16.69 1.25
N ASP A 499 3.16 -16.49 1.20
CA ASP A 499 2.29 -16.36 2.36
C ASP A 499 2.74 -15.23 3.32
N LEU A 500 3.32 -14.17 2.73
CA LEU A 500 3.87 -12.99 3.39
C LEU A 500 3.35 -11.71 2.74
N ALA A 501 3.47 -11.62 1.41
CA ALA A 501 2.94 -10.51 0.63
C ALA A 501 1.42 -10.63 0.50
N PHE A 502 0.79 -9.53 0.14
CA PHE A 502 -0.63 -9.41 -0.11
C PHE A 502 -0.88 -8.96 -1.54
N TRP A 503 -2.09 -9.17 -2.00
CA TRP A 503 -2.64 -8.56 -3.19
C TRP A 503 -3.98 -7.93 -2.85
N THR A 504 -4.25 -6.75 -3.37
CA THR A 504 -5.56 -6.11 -3.27
C THR A 504 -6.04 -5.66 -4.64
N LEU A 505 -7.32 -5.88 -4.92
CA LEU A 505 -8.04 -5.41 -6.10
C LEU A 505 -9.14 -4.48 -5.62
N GLN A 506 -8.98 -3.20 -5.94
CA GLN A 506 -9.87 -2.14 -5.50
C GLN A 506 -10.40 -1.36 -6.70
N GLU A 507 -11.55 -0.75 -6.50
CA GLU A 507 -12.22 0.08 -7.50
C GLU A 507 -11.82 1.54 -7.37
N TYR A 508 -11.75 2.26 -8.50
CA TYR A 508 -11.49 3.69 -8.55
C TYR A 508 -12.34 4.34 -9.65
N ALA A 509 -12.58 5.65 -9.54
CA ALA A 509 -13.36 6.36 -10.56
C ALA A 509 -12.46 6.61 -11.77
N ALA A 510 -12.78 5.96 -12.89
CA ALA A 510 -12.02 6.06 -14.12
C ALA A 510 -12.60 7.12 -15.05
N THR A 511 -11.77 7.64 -15.96
CA THR A 511 -12.20 8.60 -16.98
C THR A 511 -13.19 7.93 -17.95
N PRO A 512 -14.46 8.36 -18.02
CA PRO A 512 -15.42 7.82 -18.96
C PRO A 512 -15.17 8.36 -20.38
N PRO A 513 -15.62 7.64 -21.43
CA PRO A 513 -15.81 8.24 -22.74
C PRO A 513 -16.73 9.46 -22.65
N GLY A 514 -16.55 10.45 -23.52
CA GLY A 514 -17.32 11.72 -23.47
C GLY A 514 -18.85 11.61 -23.63
N THR A 515 -19.37 10.41 -23.91
CA THR A 515 -20.81 10.10 -23.95
C THR A 515 -21.37 9.60 -22.62
N ARG A 516 -20.55 9.50 -21.57
CA ARG A 516 -20.90 8.97 -20.26
C ARG A 516 -20.45 9.92 -19.14
N THR A 517 -21.16 9.87 -18.02
CA THR A 517 -20.93 10.72 -16.84
C THR A 517 -20.23 10.00 -15.68
N GLY A 518 -19.93 8.72 -15.85
CA GLY A 518 -19.19 7.91 -14.89
C GLY A 518 -18.66 6.65 -15.54
N ALA A 519 -17.50 6.20 -15.09
CA ALA A 519 -16.92 4.90 -15.37
C ALA A 519 -16.13 4.45 -14.16
N PHE A 520 -16.16 3.16 -13.85
CA PHE A 520 -15.26 2.59 -12.87
C PHE A 520 -14.03 1.96 -13.54
N GLY A 521 -12.98 1.77 -12.75
CA GLY A 521 -11.86 0.90 -13.08
C GLY A 521 -11.47 0.09 -11.86
N THR A 522 -10.88 -1.08 -12.09
CA THR A 522 -10.30 -1.90 -11.02
C THR A 522 -8.78 -1.92 -11.12
N TRP A 523 -8.09 -1.88 -9.99
CA TRP A 523 -6.64 -1.81 -9.92
C TRP A 523 -6.09 -2.89 -9.00
N TRP A 524 -5.22 -3.76 -9.54
CA TRP A 524 -4.45 -4.70 -8.74
C TRP A 524 -3.24 -4.00 -8.14
N ALA A 525 -2.97 -4.24 -6.86
CA ALA A 525 -1.70 -3.91 -6.23
C ALA A 525 -1.15 -5.13 -5.47
N GLN A 526 0.09 -5.51 -5.79
CA GLN A 526 0.86 -6.43 -4.95
C GLN A 526 1.51 -5.62 -3.84
N VAL A 527 1.26 -5.97 -2.59
CA VAL A 527 1.78 -5.29 -1.41
C VAL A 527 2.70 -6.24 -0.66
N THR A 528 3.99 -5.97 -0.71
CA THR A 528 5.00 -6.65 0.11
C THR A 528 5.00 -6.00 1.48
N ALA A 529 4.47 -6.76 2.45
CA ALA A 529 4.59 -6.46 3.86
C ALA A 529 6.06 -6.16 4.20
N PRO A 530 6.36 -5.18 5.06
CA PRO A 530 7.66 -5.11 5.69
C PRO A 530 7.84 -6.37 6.53
N SER A 531 8.36 -7.46 5.95
CA SER A 531 9.10 -8.46 6.73
C SER A 531 10.11 -7.70 7.57
N ILE A 532 10.47 -8.13 8.77
CA ILE A 532 11.51 -7.50 9.60
C ILE A 532 12.74 -7.20 8.71
N ALA A 533 12.75 -5.99 8.18
CA ALA A 533 13.61 -5.48 7.16
C ALA A 533 14.00 -4.14 7.72
N THR A 534 15.31 -3.92 7.69
CA THR A 534 15.98 -2.73 8.18
C THR A 534 15.10 -1.50 7.97
N PRO A 535 14.80 -0.70 9.01
CA PRO A 535 13.85 0.40 8.91
C PRO A 535 14.22 1.28 7.71
N CYS A 536 13.27 1.44 6.79
CA CYS A 536 13.45 2.27 5.62
C CYS A 536 13.62 3.72 6.07
N SER A 537 14.81 4.28 5.81
CA SER A 537 15.07 5.68 6.01
C SER A 537 14.77 6.41 4.71
N PHE A 538 13.74 7.26 4.73
CA PHE A 538 13.35 8.06 3.57
C PHE A 538 13.87 9.48 3.73
N THR A 539 14.57 9.95 2.71
CA THR A 539 14.96 11.35 2.59
C THR A 539 14.40 11.91 1.29
N VAL A 540 13.93 13.15 1.33
CA VAL A 540 13.42 13.88 0.15
C VAL A 540 14.42 14.96 -0.25
N THR A 541 14.55 15.24 -1.54
CA THR A 541 15.50 16.26 -2.06
C THR A 541 15.27 17.64 -1.48
N THR A 542 14.04 17.96 -1.09
CA THR A 542 13.75 19.18 -0.35
C THR A 542 12.52 19.03 0.54
N ALA A 543 12.58 19.59 1.75
CA ALA A 543 11.44 19.77 2.63
C ALA A 543 10.72 21.11 2.40
N LYS A 544 11.27 22.00 1.57
CA LYS A 544 10.65 23.29 1.22
C LYS A 544 10.92 23.69 -0.24
N ALA A 545 9.91 24.12 -0.98
CA ALA A 545 10.12 24.72 -2.29
C ALA A 545 9.25 25.95 -2.49
N THR A 546 9.69 26.86 -3.36
CA THR A 546 9.00 28.12 -3.63
C THR A 546 8.67 28.23 -5.10
N PHE A 547 7.44 28.64 -5.40
CA PHE A 547 6.94 28.89 -6.75
C PHE A 547 6.45 30.34 -6.83
N ASP A 548 6.50 30.92 -8.02
CA ASP A 548 5.92 32.23 -8.22
C ASP A 548 4.40 32.15 -8.49
N ASN A 549 3.79 33.32 -8.71
CA ASN A 549 2.38 33.44 -8.99
C ASN A 549 1.94 32.66 -10.23
N ALA A 550 2.82 32.38 -11.20
CA ALA A 550 2.46 31.61 -12.39
C ALA A 550 2.24 30.12 -12.09
N GLY A 551 2.80 29.61 -10.99
CA GLY A 551 2.81 28.18 -10.69
C GLY A 551 3.89 27.45 -11.50
N GLY A 552 3.66 26.19 -11.85
CA GLY A 552 4.60 25.39 -12.66
C GLY A 552 4.77 23.97 -12.15
N THR A 553 5.77 23.25 -12.68
CA THR A 553 6.06 21.86 -12.28
C THR A 553 7.26 21.78 -11.35
N GLY A 554 7.22 20.88 -10.37
CA GLY A 554 8.33 20.59 -9.47
C GLY A 554 8.58 19.09 -9.32
N ASN A 555 9.72 18.76 -8.73
CA ASN A 555 10.19 17.38 -8.59
C ASN A 555 10.66 17.16 -7.15
N ILE A 556 10.30 16.04 -6.54
CA ILE A 556 10.84 15.57 -5.26
C ILE A 556 11.42 14.19 -5.47
N THR A 557 12.74 14.06 -5.33
CA THR A 557 13.37 12.74 -5.36
C THR A 557 13.37 12.19 -3.95
N VAL A 558 12.96 10.93 -3.83
CA VAL A 558 13.04 10.12 -2.61
C VAL A 558 14.27 9.25 -2.71
N ALA A 559 15.11 9.31 -1.67
CA ALA A 559 16.21 8.38 -1.48
C ALA A 559 15.90 7.44 -0.32
N THR A 560 16.00 6.14 -0.59
CA THR A 560 15.80 5.04 0.36
C THR A 560 16.44 3.75 -0.18
N SER A 561 16.62 2.74 0.66
CA SER A 561 17.14 1.43 0.23
C SER A 561 16.23 0.74 -0.79
N ALA A 562 16.82 -0.02 -1.71
CA ALA A 562 16.08 -0.81 -2.69
C ALA A 562 15.06 -1.73 -2.00
N GLY A 563 13.82 -1.76 -2.51
CA GLY A 563 12.72 -2.53 -1.91
C GLY A 563 11.91 -1.78 -0.84
N CYS A 564 12.40 -0.63 -0.34
CA CYS A 564 11.62 0.26 0.50
C CYS A 564 10.68 1.11 -0.35
N ALA A 565 9.38 0.95 -0.17
CA ALA A 565 8.45 1.82 -0.86
C ALA A 565 7.98 2.98 -0.05
N TRP A 566 7.42 3.90 -0.80
CA TRP A 566 6.92 5.16 -0.35
C TRP A 566 5.87 5.64 -1.34
N GLN A 567 5.07 6.59 -0.89
CA GLN A 567 4.10 7.29 -1.71
C GLN A 567 4.32 8.79 -1.64
N ALA A 568 3.68 9.51 -2.55
CA ALA A 568 3.43 10.93 -2.44
C ALA A 568 1.93 11.23 -2.48
N ALA A 569 1.50 12.15 -1.64
CA ALA A 569 0.15 12.71 -1.62
C ALA A 569 0.23 14.24 -1.54
N SER A 570 -0.71 14.92 -2.19
CA SER A 570 -0.88 16.36 -2.01
C SER A 570 -1.81 16.64 -0.83
N ASN A 571 -1.46 17.61 0.00
CA ASN A 571 -2.31 18.08 1.10
C ASN A 571 -2.94 19.44 0.79
N ALA A 572 -2.80 19.96 -0.44
CA ALA A 572 -3.43 21.21 -0.86
C ALA A 572 -4.00 21.11 -2.28
N PRO A 573 -5.23 21.62 -2.54
CA PRO A 573 -5.96 21.39 -3.78
C PRO A 573 -5.36 22.08 -5.02
N TRP A 574 -4.41 23.00 -4.83
CA TRP A 574 -3.70 23.70 -5.91
C TRP A 574 -2.32 23.08 -6.23
N ILE A 575 -1.99 21.96 -5.58
CA ILE A 575 -0.81 21.13 -5.86
C ILE A 575 -1.30 19.78 -6.38
N ALA A 576 -0.92 19.38 -7.60
CA ALA A 576 -1.31 18.10 -8.18
C ALA A 576 -0.08 17.22 -8.45
N ILE A 577 -0.10 15.95 -8.03
CA ILE A 577 0.99 15.02 -8.34
C ILE A 577 0.78 14.48 -9.76
N ALA A 578 1.76 14.68 -10.63
CA ALA A 578 1.72 14.28 -12.02
C ALA A 578 2.25 12.85 -12.24
N SER A 579 3.27 12.41 -11.50
CA SER A 579 3.85 11.06 -11.62
C SER A 579 4.77 10.71 -10.45
N GLY A 580 5.24 9.46 -10.40
CA GLY A 580 6.28 9.02 -9.47
C GLY A 580 5.79 8.57 -8.10
N THR A 581 4.48 8.28 -7.97
CA THR A 581 3.88 7.64 -6.81
C THR A 581 2.90 6.56 -7.28
N PRO A 582 2.89 5.36 -6.66
CA PRO A 582 3.85 4.89 -5.65
C PRO A 582 5.26 4.65 -6.20
N GLY A 583 6.25 4.63 -5.31
CA GLY A 583 7.65 4.34 -5.63
C GLY A 583 8.26 3.29 -4.71
N SER A 584 9.33 2.64 -5.17
CA SER A 584 10.13 1.66 -4.39
C SER A 584 11.61 1.84 -4.69
N GLY A 585 12.45 1.80 -3.64
CA GLY A 585 13.84 2.25 -3.74
C GLY A 585 13.94 3.75 -4.03
N ASN A 586 15.03 4.21 -4.63
CA ASN A 586 15.12 5.60 -5.04
C ASN A 586 14.11 5.92 -6.16
N GLY A 587 13.48 7.09 -6.15
CA GLY A 587 12.62 7.52 -7.26
C GLY A 587 12.22 8.99 -7.17
N THR A 588 11.50 9.50 -8.16
CA THR A 588 11.18 10.94 -8.25
C THR A 588 9.69 11.14 -8.46
N VAL A 589 9.08 11.91 -7.56
CA VAL A 589 7.73 12.44 -7.65
C VAL A 589 7.76 13.71 -8.48
N THR A 590 6.93 13.79 -9.51
CA THR A 590 6.71 15.03 -10.27
C THR A 590 5.35 15.59 -9.88
N PHE A 591 5.25 16.89 -9.62
CA PHE A 591 4.01 17.56 -9.26
C PHE A 591 3.87 18.90 -10.01
N SER A 592 2.67 19.45 -10.05
CA SER A 592 2.35 20.76 -10.61
C SER A 592 1.68 21.66 -9.57
N ILE A 593 1.86 22.96 -9.76
CA ILE A 593 1.37 24.05 -8.93
C ILE A 593 0.50 24.92 -9.81
N ALA A 594 -0.77 25.07 -9.45
CA ALA A 594 -1.70 25.93 -10.16
C ALA A 594 -1.32 27.40 -9.99
N LYS A 595 -1.61 28.26 -10.98
CA LYS A 595 -1.43 29.72 -10.90
C LYS A 595 -2.18 30.34 -9.71
N THR A 596 -1.68 31.44 -9.15
CA THR A 596 -2.34 32.27 -8.12
C THR A 596 -2.02 33.75 -8.30
N ASN A 597 -2.87 34.64 -7.78
CA ASN A 597 -2.54 36.07 -7.64
C ASN A 597 -2.11 36.43 -6.21
N ASP A 598 -2.43 35.58 -5.22
CA ASP A 598 -2.15 35.81 -3.80
C ASP A 598 -1.10 34.84 -3.27
N PRO A 599 -0.22 35.27 -2.34
CA PRO A 599 0.71 34.39 -1.65
C PRO A 599 -0.02 33.31 -0.85
N ARG A 600 0.42 32.05 -0.97
CA ARG A 600 -0.15 30.91 -0.26
C ARG A 600 0.89 29.86 0.09
N ILE A 601 0.64 29.12 1.15
CA ILE A 601 1.50 28.01 1.61
C ILE A 601 0.67 26.73 1.59
N GLY A 602 1.23 25.63 1.08
CA GLY A 602 0.61 24.31 1.02
C GLY A 602 1.65 23.24 1.26
N THR A 603 1.24 21.98 1.41
CA THR A 603 2.20 20.90 1.66
C THR A 603 1.95 19.69 0.76
N LEU A 604 3.02 18.95 0.49
CA LEU A 604 3.00 17.59 -0.04
C LEU A 604 3.48 16.65 1.07
N THR A 605 2.95 15.44 1.13
CA THR A 605 3.51 14.34 1.92
C THR A 605 4.22 13.41 0.96
N VAL A 606 5.55 13.26 1.06
CA VAL A 606 6.36 12.40 0.19
C VAL A 606 7.21 11.46 1.04
N ALA A 607 7.02 10.15 0.90
CA ALA A 607 7.69 9.12 1.69
C ALA A 607 7.57 9.34 3.21
N GLY A 608 6.40 9.80 3.66
CA GLY A 608 6.13 10.17 5.05
C GLY A 608 6.71 11.52 5.49
N GLN A 609 7.50 12.19 4.64
CA GLN A 609 8.07 13.52 4.91
C GLN A 609 7.13 14.62 4.44
N THR A 610 6.94 15.65 5.27
CA THR A 610 6.18 16.85 4.87
C THR A 610 7.07 17.81 4.10
N VAL A 611 6.65 18.21 2.90
CA VAL A 611 7.30 19.22 2.07
C VAL A 611 6.43 20.45 1.98
N THR A 612 6.94 21.59 2.45
CA THR A 612 6.22 22.87 2.44
C THR A 612 6.46 23.64 1.15
N LEU A 613 5.39 23.93 0.41
CA LEU A 613 5.44 24.73 -0.81
C LEU A 613 4.91 26.13 -0.52
N THR A 614 5.72 27.15 -0.81
CA THR A 614 5.30 28.56 -0.76
C THR A 614 5.10 29.05 -2.18
N GLN A 615 3.90 29.52 -2.50
CA GLN A 615 3.60 30.11 -3.79
C GLN A 615 3.35 31.61 -3.62
N GLY A 616 4.00 32.43 -4.43
CA GLY A 616 3.82 33.90 -4.41
C GLY A 616 4.72 34.65 -3.44
N ALA A 617 5.81 34.04 -2.99
CA ALA A 617 7.02 34.80 -2.66
C ALA A 617 7.70 35.18 -3.98
N ALA A 618 8.13 36.43 -4.10
CA ALA A 618 8.60 37.06 -5.34
C ALA A 618 9.41 36.14 -6.29
N SER A 619 9.02 36.15 -7.57
CA SER A 619 9.55 35.34 -8.68
C SER A 619 11.07 35.48 -8.87
N PRO A 620 11.85 34.38 -9.07
CA PRO A 620 13.13 34.43 -9.76
C PRO A 620 12.89 34.20 -11.27
N GLY A 621 12.35 35.22 -11.92
CA GLY A 621 12.01 35.23 -13.35
C GLY A 621 12.53 36.45 -14.11
N SER A 622 13.48 37.20 -13.55
CA SER A 622 14.16 38.29 -14.24
C SER A 622 15.65 38.34 -13.88
N GLY A 623 16.51 37.80 -14.75
CA GLY A 623 17.91 38.22 -14.98
C GLY A 623 18.77 38.67 -13.80
N GLY A 624 18.59 38.11 -12.60
CA GLY A 624 19.37 38.50 -11.42
C GLY A 624 20.76 37.88 -11.47
N ALA A 625 21.77 38.66 -11.13
CA ALA A 625 23.11 38.13 -10.93
C ALA A 625 23.09 36.95 -9.91
N PRO A 626 23.96 35.95 -10.08
CA PRO A 626 24.20 34.96 -9.04
C PRO A 626 24.47 35.66 -7.70
N ALA A 627 23.87 35.19 -6.61
CA ALA A 627 24.04 35.80 -5.29
C ALA A 627 24.20 34.75 -4.20
N PHE A 628 25.22 34.95 -3.36
CA PHE A 628 25.58 34.11 -2.22
C PHE A 628 26.32 34.95 -1.17
N THR A 629 26.53 34.38 0.01
CA THR A 629 27.30 35.02 1.10
C THR A 629 28.50 34.15 1.46
N ALA A 630 29.44 34.69 2.24
CA ALA A 630 30.57 33.91 2.76
C ALA A 630 30.10 32.69 3.57
N GLN A 631 28.97 32.79 4.27
CA GLN A 631 28.36 31.68 5.03
C GLN A 631 27.76 30.60 4.11
N GLY A 632 27.42 30.96 2.88
CA GLY A 632 26.98 30.00 1.85
C GLY A 632 28.12 29.23 1.22
N VAL A 633 29.38 29.64 1.43
CA VAL A 633 30.57 28.93 0.95
C VAL A 633 31.03 27.95 2.02
N VAL A 634 30.87 26.66 1.77
CA VAL A 634 31.15 25.61 2.75
C VAL A 634 32.11 24.58 2.21
N ASN A 635 32.88 23.97 3.10
CA ASN A 635 33.65 22.78 2.79
C ASN A 635 32.70 21.64 2.36
N ALA A 636 32.94 21.02 1.21
CA ALA A 636 32.00 20.05 0.63
C ALA A 636 31.89 18.74 1.44
N ALA A 637 32.87 18.44 2.30
CA ALA A 637 32.84 17.26 3.16
C ALA A 637 32.11 17.51 4.48
N SER A 638 32.26 18.69 5.09
CA SER A 638 31.69 19.02 6.40
C SER A 638 30.43 19.89 6.39
N LEU A 639 30.15 20.56 5.27
CA LEU A 639 29.15 21.63 5.13
C LEU A 639 29.33 22.80 6.12
N GLN A 640 30.55 22.99 6.63
CA GLN A 640 30.89 24.13 7.49
C GLN A 640 31.49 25.26 6.66
N ALA A 641 30.99 26.48 6.88
CA ALA A 641 31.60 27.70 6.34
C ALA A 641 32.83 28.09 7.16
N GLY A 642 33.81 28.74 6.52
CA GLY A 642 35.02 29.18 7.20
C GLY A 642 36.14 29.58 6.26
N VAL A 643 37.38 29.35 6.71
CA VAL A 643 38.58 29.46 5.88
C VAL A 643 38.54 28.40 4.78
N ILE A 644 39.11 28.73 3.62
CA ILE A 644 39.29 27.78 2.52
C ILE A 644 40.77 27.42 2.36
N ALA A 645 41.06 26.27 1.76
CA ALA A 645 42.44 25.82 1.50
C ALA A 645 42.70 25.46 0.02
N PRO A 646 43.95 25.61 -0.47
CA PRO A 646 44.32 25.13 -1.81
C PRO A 646 43.96 23.65 -2.01
N GLY A 647 43.26 23.34 -3.10
CA GLY A 647 42.78 21.99 -3.40
C GLY A 647 41.56 21.55 -2.58
N GLU A 648 40.92 22.43 -1.81
CA GLU A 648 39.67 22.08 -1.14
C GLU A 648 38.52 21.93 -2.14
N VAL A 649 37.68 20.91 -1.97
CA VAL A 649 36.38 20.84 -2.64
C VAL A 649 35.39 21.64 -1.79
N LEU A 650 34.81 22.69 -2.37
CA LEU A 650 33.79 23.50 -1.71
C LEU A 650 32.45 23.42 -2.43
N THR A 651 31.39 23.70 -1.69
CA THR A 651 30.02 23.88 -2.20
C THR A 651 29.57 25.29 -1.85
N VAL A 652 28.98 26.00 -2.81
CA VAL A 652 28.36 27.31 -2.60
C VAL A 652 26.84 27.16 -2.68
N PHE A 653 26.15 27.59 -1.64
CA PHE A 653 24.69 27.75 -1.60
C PHE A 653 24.30 29.21 -1.85
N GLY A 654 23.27 29.43 -2.66
CA GLY A 654 22.85 30.77 -3.02
C GLY A 654 21.65 30.78 -3.96
N THR A 655 21.53 31.84 -4.76
CA THR A 655 20.46 32.03 -5.76
C THR A 655 21.07 32.26 -7.14
N ASN A 656 20.36 31.84 -8.20
CA ASN A 656 20.81 31.94 -9.60
C ASN A 656 22.19 31.30 -9.88
N LEU A 657 22.58 30.26 -9.12
CA LEU A 657 23.89 29.59 -9.24
C LEU A 657 23.96 28.48 -10.29
N GLY A 658 22.88 28.16 -11.01
CA GLY A 658 22.91 27.06 -11.96
C GLY A 658 21.57 26.71 -12.59
N PRO A 659 21.56 25.76 -13.55
CA PRO A 659 20.35 25.34 -14.26
C PRO A 659 19.40 24.53 -13.37
N ALA A 660 18.13 24.40 -13.79
CA ALA A 660 17.10 23.73 -13.00
C ALA A 660 17.40 22.26 -12.64
N THR A 661 18.12 21.56 -13.52
CA THR A 661 18.60 20.18 -13.30
C THR A 661 20.10 20.19 -13.03
N ILE A 662 20.59 19.26 -12.20
CA ILE A 662 22.03 19.13 -11.96
C ILE A 662 22.79 18.85 -13.25
N GLN A 663 23.84 19.63 -13.48
CA GLN A 663 24.77 19.48 -14.60
C GLN A 663 26.17 19.24 -14.05
N LYS A 664 26.90 18.34 -14.72
CA LYS A 664 28.30 18.02 -14.39
C LYS A 664 29.22 18.58 -15.49
N PRO A 665 30.45 18.98 -15.16
CA PRO A 665 31.41 19.39 -16.18
C PRO A 665 31.79 18.20 -17.06
N SER A 666 32.22 18.50 -18.29
CA SER A 666 32.85 17.50 -19.14
C SER A 666 34.25 17.16 -18.63
N VAL A 667 34.71 15.95 -18.95
CA VAL A 667 36.07 15.50 -18.65
C VAL A 667 36.73 15.13 -19.97
N ILE A 668 37.80 15.85 -20.34
CA ILE A 668 38.51 15.65 -21.61
C ILE A 668 39.98 15.40 -21.30
N ALA A 669 40.52 14.27 -21.77
CA ALA A 669 41.92 13.87 -21.54
C ALA A 669 42.34 13.88 -20.05
N GLY A 670 41.44 13.54 -19.14
CA GLY A 670 41.71 13.54 -17.70
C GLY A 670 41.67 14.91 -17.04
N GLN A 671 41.24 15.94 -17.76
CA GLN A 671 41.03 17.31 -17.26
C GLN A 671 39.53 17.58 -17.10
N VAL A 672 39.12 17.99 -15.91
CA VAL A 672 37.76 18.39 -15.57
C VAL A 672 37.53 19.84 -15.98
N ASP A 673 36.44 20.09 -16.70
CA ASP A 673 36.09 21.41 -17.19
C ASP A 673 35.79 22.39 -16.04
N THR A 674 36.03 23.67 -16.31
CA THR A 674 35.76 24.78 -15.39
C THR A 674 34.32 25.29 -15.49
N VAL A 675 33.49 24.66 -16.32
CA VAL A 675 32.07 25.00 -16.52
C VAL A 675 31.19 23.77 -16.32
N ALA A 676 30.11 23.93 -15.55
CA ALA A 676 29.04 22.94 -15.43
C ALA A 676 27.69 23.63 -15.69
N GLY A 677 26.96 23.22 -16.74
CA GLY A 677 25.62 23.76 -17.03
C GLY A 677 25.57 25.28 -17.24
N GLY A 678 26.63 25.88 -17.80
CA GLY A 678 26.75 27.33 -17.98
C GLY A 678 27.19 28.09 -16.72
N THR A 679 27.58 27.41 -15.65
CA THR A 679 28.09 28.00 -14.40
C THR A 679 29.57 27.72 -14.20
N ARG A 680 30.32 28.71 -13.73
CA ARG A 680 31.73 28.59 -13.31
C ARG A 680 32.04 29.40 -12.07
N PHE A 681 33.00 28.93 -11.26
CA PHE A 681 33.55 29.68 -10.13
C PHE A 681 34.84 30.39 -10.54
N LEU A 682 35.01 31.62 -10.08
CA LEU A 682 36.16 32.45 -10.37
C LEU A 682 36.82 32.83 -9.04
N PHE A 683 38.07 32.42 -8.82
CA PHE A 683 38.90 32.85 -7.70
C PHE A 683 39.90 33.88 -8.23
N ASP A 684 39.80 35.12 -7.76
CA ASP A 684 40.59 36.26 -8.26
C ASP A 684 40.51 36.40 -9.80
N GLY A 685 39.34 36.07 -10.36
CA GLY A 685 39.07 36.08 -11.80
C GLY A 685 39.49 34.82 -12.56
N ILE A 686 40.14 33.85 -11.92
CA ILE A 686 40.60 32.59 -12.53
C ILE A 686 39.55 31.51 -12.35
N ALA A 687 39.17 30.84 -13.45
CA ALA A 687 38.16 29.80 -13.44
C ALA A 687 38.64 28.52 -12.74
N ALA A 688 37.81 28.01 -11.83
CA ALA A 688 38.10 26.81 -11.05
C ALA A 688 37.52 25.55 -11.70
N PRO A 689 38.14 24.38 -11.51
CA PRO A 689 37.56 23.10 -11.93
C PRO A 689 36.24 22.86 -11.21
N MET A 690 35.17 22.62 -11.97
CA MET A 690 33.84 22.40 -11.40
C MET A 690 33.66 20.94 -10.96
N ILE A 691 32.69 20.70 -10.09
CA ILE A 691 32.19 19.34 -9.74
C ILE A 691 30.76 19.17 -10.24
N TYR A 692 29.89 20.15 -9.97
CA TYR A 692 28.52 20.22 -10.48
C TYR A 692 27.93 21.63 -10.35
N ALA A 693 26.83 21.89 -11.04
CA ALA A 693 25.97 23.07 -10.83
C ALA A 693 24.49 22.71 -10.96
N VAL A 694 23.66 23.27 -10.08
CA VAL A 694 22.20 23.20 -10.12
C VAL A 694 21.62 24.47 -9.51
N SER A 695 20.35 24.77 -9.78
CA SER A 695 19.68 25.91 -9.17
C SER A 695 19.82 25.84 -7.64
N GLY A 696 20.35 26.91 -7.06
CA GLY A 696 20.56 27.06 -5.63
C GLY A 696 21.91 26.59 -5.08
N GLN A 697 22.68 25.77 -5.81
CA GLN A 697 23.97 25.27 -5.34
C GLN A 697 24.93 24.83 -6.46
N ALA A 698 26.23 25.04 -6.25
CA ALA A 698 27.27 24.54 -7.15
C ALA A 698 28.55 24.21 -6.37
N ALA A 699 29.38 23.33 -6.91
CA ALA A 699 30.62 22.91 -6.26
C ALA A 699 31.81 22.95 -7.22
N ALA A 700 32.99 23.26 -6.68
CA ALA A 700 34.24 23.39 -7.41
C ALA A 700 35.43 23.06 -6.50
N VAL A 701 36.60 22.84 -7.12
CA VAL A 701 37.87 22.71 -6.42
C VAL A 701 38.55 24.07 -6.32
N VAL A 702 38.93 24.48 -5.11
CA VAL A 702 39.72 25.67 -4.85
C VAL A 702 41.09 25.53 -5.53
N PRO A 703 41.51 26.48 -6.38
CA PRO A 703 42.77 26.38 -7.11
C PRO A 703 43.99 26.19 -6.20
N PHE A 704 44.90 25.28 -6.55
CA PHE A 704 46.16 25.06 -5.82
C PHE A 704 47.06 26.31 -5.84
N ALA A 705 46.92 27.16 -6.85
CA ALA A 705 47.65 28.42 -7.00
C ALA A 705 47.38 29.43 -5.86
N LEU A 706 46.31 29.26 -5.07
CA LEU A 706 46.03 30.10 -3.90
C LEU A 706 46.98 29.84 -2.72
N GLN A 707 47.93 28.91 -2.84
CA GLN A 707 48.97 28.73 -1.84
C GLN A 707 49.66 30.06 -1.49
N GLY A 708 49.81 30.33 -0.18
CA GLY A 708 50.48 31.53 0.32
C GLY A 708 49.65 32.82 0.28
N HIS A 709 48.43 32.79 -0.25
CA HIS A 709 47.51 33.91 -0.17
C HIS A 709 46.87 33.99 1.21
N ALA A 710 46.64 35.21 1.72
CA ALA A 710 45.90 35.42 2.98
C ALA A 710 44.38 35.43 2.76
N THR A 711 43.93 35.89 1.59
CA THR A 711 42.52 36.00 1.18
C THR A 711 42.41 35.78 -0.33
N THR A 712 41.22 35.42 -0.81
CA THR A 712 40.86 35.38 -2.24
C THR A 712 39.47 35.97 -2.45
N GLN A 713 39.19 36.49 -3.64
CA GLN A 713 37.85 36.89 -4.05
C GLN A 713 37.17 35.81 -4.88
N LEU A 714 36.08 35.25 -4.35
CA LEU A 714 35.23 34.30 -5.04
C LEU A 714 34.06 35.01 -5.74
N GLN A 715 33.88 34.73 -7.02
CA GLN A 715 32.67 35.05 -7.79
C GLN A 715 32.08 33.78 -8.42
N VAL A 716 30.77 33.77 -8.60
CA VAL A 716 30.09 32.78 -9.43
C VAL A 716 29.56 33.47 -10.67
N GLU A 717 29.88 32.93 -11.84
CA GLU A 717 29.31 33.34 -13.11
C GLU A 717 28.34 32.27 -13.57
N SER A 718 27.08 32.62 -13.81
CA SER A 718 26.08 31.72 -14.37
C SER A 718 25.43 32.36 -15.59
N GLN A 719 25.41 31.63 -16.71
CA GLN A 719 24.88 32.10 -18.00
C GLN A 719 25.47 33.46 -18.42
N GLY A 720 26.76 33.68 -18.13
CA GLY A 720 27.49 34.91 -18.47
C GLY A 720 27.30 36.08 -17.49
N THR A 721 26.47 35.95 -16.44
CA THR A 721 26.27 37.00 -15.43
C THR A 721 27.05 36.67 -14.15
N ARG A 722 27.83 37.62 -13.63
CA ARG A 722 28.67 37.45 -12.43
C ARG A 722 27.99 37.95 -11.17
N SER A 723 28.23 37.25 -10.06
CA SER A 723 27.91 37.72 -8.71
C SER A 723 28.74 38.92 -8.28
N ALA A 724 28.32 39.59 -7.21
CA ALA A 724 29.24 40.38 -6.40
C ALA A 724 30.38 39.48 -5.88
N PRO A 725 31.62 39.97 -5.77
CA PRO A 725 32.72 39.18 -5.21
C PRO A 725 32.59 39.06 -3.70
N ILE A 726 32.90 37.87 -3.19
CA ILE A 726 32.98 37.57 -1.76
C ILE A 726 34.43 37.31 -1.40
N THR A 727 34.95 38.06 -0.42
CA THR A 727 36.30 37.84 0.11
C THR A 727 36.27 36.68 1.11
N LEU A 728 37.12 35.69 0.89
CA LEU A 728 37.26 34.52 1.76
C LEU A 728 38.69 34.43 2.31
N PRO A 729 38.89 34.11 3.60
CA PRO A 729 40.20 33.86 4.16
C PRO A 729 40.77 32.53 3.64
N VAL A 730 42.06 32.52 3.31
CA VAL A 730 42.78 31.35 2.80
C VAL A 730 43.74 30.83 3.88
N ALA A 731 43.70 29.53 4.14
CA ALA A 731 44.56 28.84 5.09
C ALA A 731 45.41 27.76 4.40
N ALA A 732 46.46 27.30 5.09
CA ALA A 732 47.32 26.22 4.57
C ALA A 732 46.60 24.87 4.47
N ALA A 733 45.60 24.63 5.33
CA ALA A 733 44.69 23.48 5.31
C ALA A 733 43.36 23.82 6.01
N ALA A 734 42.29 23.18 5.54
CA ALA A 734 40.93 23.19 6.10
C ALA A 734 40.34 21.76 6.01
N PRO A 735 40.92 20.78 6.74
CA PRO A 735 40.62 19.38 6.53
C PRO A 735 39.19 19.01 6.94
N ALA A 736 38.53 18.19 6.13
CA ALA A 736 37.26 17.57 6.47
C ALA A 736 37.12 16.20 5.81
N ILE A 737 36.49 15.26 6.51
CA ILE A 737 36.30 13.88 6.07
C ILE A 737 34.95 13.76 5.39
N PHE A 738 34.91 13.19 4.19
CA PHE A 738 33.64 12.91 3.52
C PHE A 738 32.86 11.86 4.31
N THR A 739 31.55 12.03 4.40
CA THR A 739 30.64 11.11 5.10
C THR A 739 29.64 10.51 4.13
N THR A 740 29.16 9.31 4.42
CA THR A 740 28.18 8.62 3.55
C THR A 740 26.88 9.40 3.39
N SER A 741 26.48 10.11 4.46
CA SER A 741 25.30 10.96 4.52
C SER A 741 25.52 12.35 3.91
N GLN A 742 26.76 12.69 3.52
CA GLN A 742 27.17 14.02 3.02
C GLN A 742 26.89 15.17 4.01
N SER A 743 26.75 14.85 5.30
CA SER A 743 26.38 15.84 6.34
C SER A 743 27.58 16.39 7.13
N GLY A 744 28.77 15.84 6.91
CA GLY A 744 29.95 16.11 7.73
C GLY A 744 29.98 15.39 9.08
N LYS A 745 28.98 14.55 9.37
CA LYS A 745 28.86 13.77 10.61
C LYS A 745 28.42 12.33 10.35
N GLY A 746 28.70 11.45 11.31
CA GLY A 746 28.39 10.03 11.25
C GLY A 746 29.44 9.22 10.47
N GLN A 747 29.02 8.11 9.87
CA GLN A 747 29.91 7.18 9.19
C GLN A 747 30.71 7.86 8.06
N GLY A 748 32.04 7.80 8.17
CA GLY A 748 32.96 8.30 7.16
C GLY A 748 32.88 7.50 5.86
N ALA A 749 33.16 8.16 4.74
CA ALA A 749 33.43 7.52 3.45
C ALA A 749 34.78 6.81 3.54
N ILE A 750 34.74 5.57 4.00
CA ILE A 750 35.91 4.79 4.37
C ILE A 750 35.82 3.41 3.73
N LEU A 751 36.94 2.92 3.20
CA LEU A 751 37.10 1.52 2.80
C LEU A 751 37.97 0.78 3.81
N ASN A 752 37.66 -0.47 4.06
CA ASN A 752 38.51 -1.39 4.80
C ASN A 752 39.67 -1.88 3.93
N GLN A 753 40.64 -2.56 4.56
CA GLN A 753 41.83 -3.08 3.89
C GLN A 753 41.53 -4.04 2.72
N ASP A 754 40.40 -4.73 2.77
CA ASP A 754 39.92 -5.64 1.72
C ASP A 754 39.16 -4.91 0.59
N GLY A 755 39.05 -3.58 0.65
CA GLY A 755 38.32 -2.76 -0.31
C GLY A 755 36.81 -2.69 -0.05
N SER A 756 36.30 -3.40 0.96
CA SER A 756 34.89 -3.29 1.36
C SER A 756 34.58 -1.92 1.96
N PHE A 757 33.35 -1.45 1.80
CA PHE A 757 32.91 -0.23 2.47
C PHE A 757 32.86 -0.45 3.99
N ASN A 758 33.40 0.48 4.78
CA ASN A 758 33.37 0.38 6.25
C ASN A 758 31.95 0.68 6.75
N ALA A 759 31.30 -0.32 7.34
CA ALA A 759 29.95 -0.21 7.89
C ALA A 759 29.80 -1.14 9.10
N LEU A 760 28.66 -1.07 9.80
CA LEU A 760 28.34 -1.98 10.90
C LEU A 760 28.42 -3.46 10.51
N SER A 761 28.02 -3.79 9.28
CA SER A 761 28.08 -5.15 8.73
C SER A 761 29.49 -5.58 8.30
N THR A 762 30.39 -4.61 8.10
CA THR A 762 31.75 -4.79 7.58
C THR A 762 32.70 -3.87 8.34
N PRO A 763 32.90 -4.07 9.66
CA PRO A 763 33.77 -3.23 10.46
C PRO A 763 35.25 -3.55 10.20
N ALA A 764 36.11 -2.53 10.29
CA ALA A 764 37.54 -2.68 10.18
C ALA A 764 38.08 -3.45 11.39
N ALA A 765 38.98 -4.41 11.18
CA ALA A 765 39.64 -5.08 12.29
C ALA A 765 40.68 -4.15 12.93
N SER A 766 40.83 -4.20 14.25
CA SER A 766 41.99 -3.59 14.93
C SER A 766 43.30 -4.08 14.29
N GLY A 767 44.22 -3.17 13.99
CA GLY A 767 45.47 -3.44 13.27
C GLY A 767 45.36 -3.48 11.74
N SER A 768 44.15 -3.45 11.16
CA SER A 768 43.96 -3.35 9.71
C SER A 768 44.08 -1.91 9.20
N THR A 769 44.37 -1.75 7.91
CA THR A 769 44.41 -0.42 7.27
C THR A 769 43.03 -0.01 6.79
N VAL A 770 42.63 1.23 7.05
CA VAL A 770 41.44 1.86 6.46
C VAL A 770 41.84 2.98 5.50
N VAL A 771 41.04 3.15 4.45
CA VAL A 771 41.22 4.18 3.42
C VAL A 771 40.16 5.26 3.65
N ILE A 772 40.59 6.45 4.06
CA ILE A 772 39.74 7.58 4.43
C ILE A 772 39.76 8.61 3.31
N TYR A 773 38.59 9.04 2.83
CA TYR A 773 38.48 10.12 1.85
C TYR A 773 38.18 11.46 2.52
N ALA A 774 38.96 12.48 2.19
CA ALA A 774 38.89 13.81 2.78
C ALA A 774 39.13 14.91 1.73
N THR A 775 38.96 16.17 2.10
CA THR A 775 39.38 17.33 1.29
C THR A 775 40.00 18.41 2.18
N GLY A 776 40.52 19.48 1.56
CA GLY A 776 41.08 20.64 2.26
C GLY A 776 42.44 20.39 2.90
N GLY A 777 43.23 19.44 2.40
CA GLY A 777 44.56 19.16 2.95
C GLY A 777 45.66 20.12 2.48
N GLY A 778 45.40 20.98 1.51
CA GLY A 778 46.40 21.91 0.97
C GLY A 778 47.23 21.29 -0.15
N VAL A 779 48.37 21.93 -0.44
CA VAL A 779 49.27 21.57 -1.55
C VAL A 779 49.95 20.21 -1.43
N LEU A 780 50.12 19.56 -2.59
CA LEU A 780 50.72 18.23 -2.73
C LEU A 780 52.15 18.30 -3.30
N SER A 781 52.93 17.23 -3.09
CA SER A 781 54.26 17.02 -3.67
C SER A 781 54.36 15.61 -4.32
N PRO A 782 54.56 15.49 -5.64
CA PRO A 782 54.63 16.57 -6.64
C PRO A 782 53.37 17.45 -6.68
N ALA A 783 53.55 18.69 -7.15
CA ALA A 783 52.47 19.68 -7.23
C ALA A 783 51.31 19.16 -8.09
N ALA A 784 50.09 19.33 -7.59
CA ALA A 784 48.87 18.98 -8.32
C ALA A 784 48.52 20.07 -9.34
N THR A 785 48.06 19.64 -10.51
CA THR A 785 47.51 20.54 -11.53
C THR A 785 46.00 20.68 -11.31
N ASP A 786 45.52 21.92 -11.27
CA ASP A 786 44.09 22.22 -11.14
C ASP A 786 43.30 21.49 -12.22
N GLY A 787 42.24 20.78 -11.81
CA GLY A 787 41.29 20.11 -12.70
C GLY A 787 41.76 18.77 -13.26
N SER A 788 43.00 18.38 -13.05
CA SER A 788 43.46 17.05 -13.44
C SER A 788 42.87 15.95 -12.54
N LEU A 789 42.64 14.77 -13.09
CA LEU A 789 42.43 13.55 -12.30
C LEU A 789 43.77 13.06 -11.76
N ALA A 790 43.81 12.60 -10.51
CA ALA A 790 45.02 12.12 -9.87
C ALA A 790 45.55 10.83 -10.54
N GLN A 791 46.78 10.88 -11.00
CA GLN A 791 47.49 9.77 -11.64
C GLN A 791 48.85 9.53 -10.97
N ALA A 792 49.44 8.36 -11.21
CA ALA A 792 50.76 8.02 -10.68
C ALA A 792 51.88 8.81 -11.41
N PRO A 793 52.93 9.29 -10.71
CA PRO A 793 53.12 9.20 -9.26
C PRO A 793 52.20 10.15 -8.49
N PHE A 794 51.46 9.63 -7.51
CA PHE A 794 50.49 10.41 -6.75
C PHE A 794 51.18 11.39 -5.80
N GLY A 795 50.82 12.67 -5.86
CA GLY A 795 51.27 13.70 -4.93
C GLY A 795 50.89 13.37 -3.48
N ARG A 796 51.81 13.59 -2.55
CA ARG A 796 51.62 13.45 -1.09
C ARG A 796 51.34 14.82 -0.46
N LEU A 797 50.64 14.86 0.67
CA LEU A 797 50.48 16.09 1.44
C LEU A 797 51.85 16.67 1.80
N SER A 798 52.06 17.96 1.52
CA SER A 798 53.31 18.65 1.87
C SER A 798 53.32 19.14 3.32
N GLN A 799 52.14 19.25 3.93
CA GLN A 799 51.90 19.70 5.29
C GLN A 799 52.10 18.54 6.29
N PRO A 800 52.46 18.83 7.55
CA PRO A 800 52.37 17.84 8.62
C PRO A 800 50.93 17.36 8.79
N TYR A 801 50.75 16.05 8.95
CA TYR A 801 49.45 15.44 9.18
C TYR A 801 49.50 14.37 10.27
N SER A 802 48.36 14.13 10.92
CA SER A 802 48.16 13.02 11.86
C SER A 802 46.70 12.57 11.83
N VAL A 803 46.47 11.28 12.11
CA VAL A 803 45.12 10.71 12.23
C VAL A 803 44.94 10.18 13.65
N ARG A 804 43.75 10.38 14.23
CA ARG A 804 43.35 9.69 15.46
C ARG A 804 42.10 8.86 15.21
N ILE A 805 42.09 7.66 15.74
CA ILE A 805 40.97 6.73 15.68
C ILE A 805 40.66 6.31 17.11
N GLY A 806 39.42 6.50 17.55
CA GLY A 806 39.02 6.26 18.94
C GLY A 806 39.79 7.13 19.96
N GLY A 807 40.26 8.31 19.51
CA GLY A 807 41.13 9.18 20.30
C GLY A 807 42.61 8.75 20.37
N LEU A 808 42.97 7.59 19.83
CA LEU A 808 44.35 7.09 19.79
C LEU A 808 45.06 7.48 18.49
N PRO A 809 46.36 7.83 18.52
CA PRO A 809 47.14 8.07 17.30
C PRO A 809 47.15 6.83 16.38
N ALA A 810 46.84 7.03 15.10
CA ALA A 810 46.87 5.99 14.08
C ALA A 810 48.10 6.16 13.17
N ALA A 811 48.78 5.05 12.85
CA ALA A 811 49.91 5.07 11.92
C ALA A 811 49.40 5.31 10.50
N VAL A 812 49.98 6.28 9.78
CA VAL A 812 49.55 6.66 8.43
C VAL A 812 50.55 6.15 7.39
N ALA A 813 50.11 5.21 6.56
CA ALA A 813 50.93 4.63 5.49
C ALA A 813 50.93 5.47 4.21
N TYR A 814 49.88 6.28 4.01
CA TYR A 814 49.70 7.13 2.83
C TYR A 814 48.81 8.31 3.19
N ALA A 815 49.16 9.52 2.74
CA ALA A 815 48.27 10.67 2.71
C ALA A 815 48.59 11.54 1.49
N GLY A 816 47.65 11.69 0.57
CA GLY A 816 47.91 12.32 -0.73
C GLY A 816 46.70 12.27 -1.68
N ALA A 817 46.95 12.55 -2.96
CA ALA A 817 45.91 12.56 -3.99
C ALA A 817 45.15 11.22 -4.09
N ALA A 818 43.82 11.26 -4.09
CA ALA A 818 43.01 10.07 -4.23
C ALA A 818 43.06 9.53 -5.69
N PRO A 819 43.58 8.31 -5.93
CA PRO A 819 43.78 7.78 -7.28
C PRO A 819 42.53 7.82 -8.17
N GLY A 820 42.66 8.37 -9.38
CA GLY A 820 41.58 8.43 -10.37
C GLY A 820 40.48 9.45 -10.08
N ILE A 821 40.54 10.16 -8.95
CA ILE A 821 39.61 11.22 -8.56
C ILE A 821 40.25 12.58 -8.87
N ILE A 822 39.45 13.62 -9.10
CA ILE A 822 39.94 14.99 -9.31
C ILE A 822 40.88 15.41 -8.17
N GLN A 823 42.00 16.05 -8.52
CA GLN A 823 42.92 16.62 -7.55
C GLN A 823 42.17 17.57 -6.63
N GLY A 824 42.33 17.37 -5.32
CA GLY A 824 41.60 18.06 -4.26
C GLY A 824 40.76 17.13 -3.36
N VAL A 825 40.47 15.92 -3.84
CA VAL A 825 40.11 14.80 -2.97
C VAL A 825 41.38 14.08 -2.52
N ILE A 826 41.49 13.87 -1.22
CA ILE A 826 42.64 13.26 -0.56
C ILE A 826 42.24 11.87 -0.07
N GLN A 827 43.13 10.92 -0.28
CA GLN A 827 43.07 9.60 0.33
C GLN A 827 44.08 9.52 1.47
N ILE A 828 43.66 8.98 2.62
CA ILE A 828 44.55 8.68 3.74
C ILE A 828 44.41 7.20 4.14
N ASN A 829 45.51 6.46 4.11
CA ASN A 829 45.56 5.08 4.56
C ASN A 829 46.10 5.06 6.00
N ALA A 830 45.23 4.79 6.97
CA ALA A 830 45.58 4.78 8.39
C ALA A 830 45.35 3.38 8.98
N VAL A 831 46.25 2.94 9.86
CA VAL A 831 46.12 1.68 10.59
C VAL A 831 45.23 1.91 11.80
N VAL A 832 44.18 1.09 11.96
CA VAL A 832 43.32 1.10 13.15
C VAL A 832 44.16 0.69 14.37
N PRO A 833 44.33 1.54 15.40
CA PRO A 833 45.13 1.22 16.57
C PRO A 833 44.67 -0.05 17.30
N ILE A 834 45.63 -0.82 17.80
CA ILE A 834 45.34 -1.97 18.67
C ILE A 834 44.85 -1.46 20.03
N GLY A 835 43.82 -2.07 20.59
CA GLY A 835 43.26 -1.72 21.90
C GLY A 835 42.05 -0.77 21.86
N ILE A 836 41.53 -0.45 20.67
CA ILE A 836 40.24 0.23 20.52
C ILE A 836 39.12 -0.78 20.82
N ALA A 837 38.17 -0.39 21.66
CA ALA A 837 36.99 -1.20 21.91
C ALA A 837 36.16 -1.35 20.62
N PRO A 838 35.72 -2.56 20.25
CA PRO A 838 34.81 -2.78 19.13
C PRO A 838 33.58 -1.88 19.26
N SER A 839 33.29 -1.11 18.22
CA SER A 839 32.17 -0.18 18.19
C SER A 839 31.81 0.19 16.76
N ALA A 840 30.52 0.40 16.52
CA ALA A 840 30.00 0.88 15.25
C ALA A 840 30.31 2.37 14.98
N THR A 841 30.71 3.12 16.02
CA THR A 841 30.80 4.58 15.99
C THR A 841 32.10 5.10 16.61
N VAL A 842 33.22 4.46 16.31
CA VAL A 842 34.54 4.90 16.78
C VAL A 842 34.86 6.27 16.17
N PRO A 843 35.13 7.32 16.98
CA PRO A 843 35.47 8.65 16.46
C PRO A 843 36.71 8.64 15.57
N LEU A 844 36.67 9.43 14.51
CA LEU A 844 37.77 9.61 13.57
C LEU A 844 38.01 11.11 13.36
N ASP A 845 39.26 11.54 13.54
CA ASP A 845 39.71 12.90 13.23
C ASP A 845 41.05 12.89 12.48
N ILE A 846 41.19 13.86 11.57
CA ILE A 846 42.42 14.12 10.83
C ILE A 846 42.88 15.52 11.18
N THR A 847 44.16 15.68 11.51
CA THR A 847 44.79 16.98 11.67
C THR A 847 45.77 17.22 10.52
N ILE A 848 45.66 18.34 9.82
CA ILE A 848 46.58 18.76 8.73
C ILE A 848 46.99 20.21 8.97
N ALA A 849 48.29 20.50 8.89
CA ALA A 849 48.85 21.83 9.18
C ALA A 849 48.42 22.41 10.54
N GLY A 850 48.20 21.56 11.54
CA GLY A 850 47.74 21.95 12.88
C GLY A 850 46.24 22.21 13.01
N VAL A 851 45.44 22.06 11.94
CA VAL A 851 43.98 22.19 11.95
C VAL A 851 43.34 20.80 12.00
N THR A 852 42.47 20.55 12.98
CA THR A 852 41.74 19.29 13.12
C THR A 852 40.40 19.35 12.39
N SER A 853 40.04 18.27 11.70
CA SER A 853 38.75 18.14 11.02
C SER A 853 37.57 18.28 11.99
N PRO A 854 36.40 18.76 11.52
CA PRO A 854 35.21 18.86 12.35
C PRO A 854 34.86 17.53 13.05
N ALA A 855 34.48 17.63 14.33
CA ALA A 855 34.10 16.46 15.12
C ALA A 855 32.78 15.84 14.66
N GLY A 856 32.64 14.53 14.88
CA GLY A 856 31.41 13.79 14.65
C GLY A 856 31.48 12.75 13.54
N VAL A 857 32.62 12.62 12.84
CA VAL A 857 32.85 11.53 11.88
C VAL A 857 33.29 10.27 12.63
N THR A 858 32.76 9.12 12.19
CA THR A 858 33.00 7.83 12.83
C THR A 858 33.40 6.74 11.84
N LEU A 859 34.07 5.69 12.31
CA LEU A 859 34.20 4.41 11.62
C LEU A 859 33.73 3.25 12.49
N ALA A 860 33.36 2.14 11.86
CA ALA A 860 33.07 0.89 12.54
C ALA A 860 34.35 0.05 12.70
N VAL A 861 34.61 -0.41 13.93
CA VAL A 861 35.79 -1.22 14.31
C VAL A 861 35.35 -2.49 15.03
N ARG A 862 36.03 -3.60 14.78
CA ARG A 862 35.88 -4.89 15.47
C ARG A 862 37.18 -5.42 16.07
#